data_AF-A0AA38XZI5-F1
#
_entry.id   AF-A0AA38XZI5-F1
#
_cell.length_a   1.000
_cell.length_b   1.000
_cell.length_c   1.000
_cell.angle_alpha   90.00
_cell.angle_beta   90.00
_cell.angle_gamma   90.00
#
_symmetry.space_group_name_H-M   'P 1'
#
loop_
_entity.id
_entity.type
_entity.pdbx_description
1 polymer ?
#
loop_
_entity_poly.entity_id
_entity_poly.type
_entity_poly.pdbx_seq_one_letter_code
_entity_poly.pdbx_strand_id
1 'polypeptide(L)'
;MDVLMRRSPFLTLLLALCLPVATMAQSGMRTEGDVATASGAYEAEVPVNSQAEADRNGALARALSVVLGKLSGDRSVMSRPGVVQALRNAKDYVASYDYKQDQSVGASGAPSFRTLLVARFREDDVDGLVSALGLPLWPQPRPKPVLWLAVDDGSGPRLVSVQQANAARPLLSRAIERGYKLGLPSGGAAEQALAGAIWRQDSAAVARASSRYSPPMQLIGKLYRANGGWQADWVFVDNGRELNKWTSKDANAMRAMAAGADGAADALVKRYAKAGAATGQAGTYRVVVTGINSADEYLRLAAGLREVAVVRNVTPLRATADHLELNLEMTTGLAGFNRMLGDNGVLVPSATLPALPTPIDDTTGAPAPVPAPVSNELKYILLAGLIGWIVWLLAPILTPFVLALALAWLGDPLVDRIEATGRSRMTGVVLVFVAMVLVITALLLVLVPMIERQITTLIAAAPQAQAWLMQKGIPWFEQKTGLEVMQWLDPDRVIEWVRSHWQQAGGFATTFMGYVSRSGFTVVTWVVNLLLLPILAFYFLRDWDKLVERVASVIPRNQIGTITTLARESNEVLGAFIRGQFLVMLALGVIYAGGLSLVGLKLGLLIGLIAGLISFIPYLGATTGIVMAIVAALVQAQGFDLKLLILVGVVFTVGQLLESYVLTPRIVGDKIGLHPVAVIFAVMAGGQLFGFLGMLLALPVAAVTNVLLRYAHQRYRQTPYHRAWQRQGSGTEVIGVPQLPLALHYPRDQRLESFIGAPDGALAQLRAIAVGASHDWIYLEGAAGTGKTHQALAMCSSAEQAGRLPTYVPLPSVVGRVRVALEGLELRELVALDGLDAVAGNREDEIALFDFHNRARAADVTVLYTAQKSPGELGLVLPDLRSRLGQCVRVLLQPLDEEGRAAVLRERALRRGLAIDEAAIEWLLSHTGRELGGLITLLDWLDRESLAAKRRITVPFLRQVLEEGRPRY
;
A
#
# COMPACT_ATOMS: atom_id res chain seq x y z
N MET A 1 4.31 12.16 6.51
CA MET A 1 3.39 11.05 6.14
C MET A 1 3.93 10.26 4.95
N ASP A 2 4.51 10.90 3.93
CA ASP A 2 5.21 10.22 2.82
C ASP A 2 6.39 9.33 3.22
N VAL A 3 7.03 9.63 4.35
CA VAL A 3 8.15 8.84 4.88
C VAL A 3 7.69 7.50 5.49
N LEU A 4 6.43 7.40 5.95
CA LEU A 4 5.84 6.16 6.49
C LEU A 4 5.31 5.23 5.38
N MET A 5 4.83 5.78 4.26
CA MET A 5 4.27 4.98 3.16
C MET A 5 5.33 4.27 2.30
N ARG A 6 6.58 4.77 2.26
CA ARG A 6 7.65 4.16 1.45
C ARG A 6 8.41 3.01 2.10
N ARG A 7 8.20 2.72 3.39
CA ARG A 7 9.12 1.84 4.16
C ARG A 7 8.52 0.53 4.67
N SER A 8 7.29 0.20 4.34
CA SER A 8 6.71 -1.09 4.76
C SER A 8 5.84 -1.69 3.65
N PRO A 9 6.31 -2.77 2.97
CA PRO A 9 5.51 -3.48 1.97
C PRO A 9 4.20 -4.00 2.58
N PHE A 10 4.21 -4.29 3.89
CA PHE A 10 3.03 -4.67 4.66
C PHE A 10 1.99 -3.54 4.78
N LEU A 11 2.40 -2.29 5.00
CA LEU A 11 1.46 -1.16 5.10
C LEU A 11 0.91 -0.77 3.73
N THR A 12 1.70 -0.90 2.65
CA THR A 12 1.21 -0.75 1.27
C THR A 12 0.26 -1.88 0.85
N LEU A 13 0.49 -3.12 1.28
CA LEU A 13 -0.43 -4.24 1.03
C LEU A 13 -1.73 -4.06 1.84
N LEU A 14 -1.63 -3.61 3.09
CA LEU A 14 -2.77 -3.31 3.95
C LEU A 14 -3.53 -2.06 3.44
N LEU A 15 -2.84 -1.04 2.93
CA LEU A 15 -3.45 0.11 2.25
C LEU A 15 -4.06 -0.28 0.90
N ALA A 16 -3.48 -1.21 0.14
CA ALA A 16 -4.03 -1.73 -1.12
C ALA A 16 -5.25 -2.64 -0.90
N LEU A 17 -5.27 -3.44 0.18
CA LEU A 17 -6.44 -4.21 0.62
C LEU A 17 -7.50 -3.33 1.30
N CYS A 18 -7.09 -2.23 1.93
CA CYS A 18 -7.98 -1.21 2.45
C CYS A 18 -8.41 -0.18 1.40
N LEU A 19 -7.82 -0.14 0.20
CA LEU A 19 -8.22 0.78 -0.86
C LEU A 19 -9.65 0.49 -1.37
N PRO A 20 -10.08 -0.77 -1.54
CA PRO A 20 -11.49 -1.11 -1.72
C PRO A 20 -12.36 -0.66 -0.53
N VAL A 21 -11.88 -0.86 0.71
CA VAL A 21 -12.64 -0.52 1.93
C VAL A 21 -12.71 0.99 2.18
N ALA A 22 -11.69 1.76 1.80
CA ALA A 22 -11.65 3.21 1.84
C ALA A 22 -12.50 3.83 0.71
N THR A 23 -12.60 3.16 -0.44
CA THR A 23 -13.60 3.49 -1.46
C THR A 23 -15.03 3.13 -1.01
N MET A 24 -15.21 2.16 -0.10
CA MET A 24 -16.51 1.79 0.46
C MET A 24 -16.93 2.63 1.68
N ALA A 25 -15.97 3.18 2.45
CA ALA A 25 -16.27 4.16 3.50
C ALA A 25 -16.74 5.52 2.92
N GLN A 26 -16.43 5.79 1.65
CA GLN A 26 -16.90 7.00 0.94
C GLN A 26 -18.15 6.79 0.09
N SER A 27 -18.61 5.55 -0.14
CA SER A 27 -19.86 5.32 -0.87
C SER A 27 -21.13 5.61 -0.05
N GLY A 28 -20.99 5.91 1.25
CA GLY A 28 -22.10 6.29 2.13
C GLY A 28 -22.34 7.79 2.31
N MET A 29 -21.52 8.67 1.72
CA MET A 29 -21.68 10.14 1.83
C MET A 29 -21.32 10.87 0.53
N ARG A 30 -21.77 10.35 -0.62
CA ARG A 30 -21.66 11.09 -1.88
C ARG A 30 -22.81 12.07 -2.00
N THR A 31 -22.50 13.36 -1.85
CA THR A 31 -23.34 14.42 -2.40
C THR A 31 -23.23 14.38 -3.93
N GLU A 32 -24.36 14.43 -4.64
CA GLU A 32 -24.47 14.20 -6.10
C GLU A 32 -23.59 15.09 -7.01
N GLY A 33 -22.89 16.08 -6.47
CA GLY A 33 -21.85 16.82 -7.19
C GLY A 33 -20.68 15.96 -7.72
N ASP A 34 -20.63 14.66 -7.41
CA ASP A 34 -19.73 13.68 -8.05
C ASP A 34 -20.40 12.81 -9.13
N VAL A 35 -21.72 12.89 -9.30
CA VAL A 35 -22.47 12.22 -10.38
C VAL A 35 -22.63 13.16 -11.59
N ALA A 36 -22.62 14.48 -11.37
CA ALA A 36 -22.52 15.46 -12.45
C ALA A 36 -21.11 15.43 -13.08
N THR A 37 -20.95 14.61 -14.12
CA THR A 37 -19.86 14.58 -15.12
C THR A 37 -18.45 14.71 -14.53
N ALA A 38 -17.77 13.56 -14.42
CA ALA A 38 -16.34 13.47 -14.15
C ALA A 38 -15.53 14.13 -15.28
N SER A 39 -15.41 15.46 -15.25
CA SER A 39 -14.46 16.21 -16.06
C SER A 39 -13.35 16.73 -15.15
N GLY A 40 -12.12 16.34 -15.42
CA GLY A 40 -10.94 16.89 -14.76
C GLY A 40 -10.78 18.40 -14.96
N ALA A 41 -9.86 19.03 -14.24
CA ALA A 41 -9.55 20.45 -14.41
C ALA A 41 -9.04 20.78 -15.83
N TYR A 42 -8.39 19.81 -16.48
CA TYR A 42 -7.82 19.87 -17.84
C TYR A 42 -8.68 19.15 -18.90
N GLU A 43 -9.96 18.91 -18.59
CA GLU A 43 -10.89 18.21 -19.48
C GLU A 43 -12.17 19.02 -19.67
N ALA A 44 -12.73 19.00 -20.88
CA ALA A 44 -13.99 19.66 -21.18
C ALA A 44 -14.83 18.86 -22.17
N GLU A 45 -16.15 18.86 -21.94
CA GLU A 45 -17.14 18.29 -22.85
C GLU A 45 -17.83 19.43 -23.61
N VAL A 46 -17.85 19.39 -24.95
CA VAL A 46 -18.42 20.43 -25.80
C VAL A 46 -19.31 19.82 -26.89
N PRO A 47 -20.51 20.36 -27.14
CA PRO A 47 -21.37 19.87 -28.21
C PRO A 47 -20.78 20.10 -29.61
N VAL A 48 -20.99 19.11 -30.46
CA VAL A 48 -20.58 19.11 -31.87
C VAL A 48 -21.74 18.73 -32.79
N ASN A 49 -21.79 19.38 -33.95
CA ASN A 49 -22.81 19.09 -34.97
C ASN A 49 -22.39 17.90 -35.85
N SER A 50 -21.10 17.78 -36.14
CA SER A 50 -20.52 16.66 -36.88
C SER A 50 -19.13 16.28 -36.33
N GLN A 51 -18.60 15.14 -36.78
CA GLN A 51 -17.24 14.69 -36.48
C GLN A 51 -16.21 15.17 -37.52
N ALA A 52 -16.62 16.05 -38.46
CA ALA A 52 -15.73 16.60 -39.47
C ALA A 52 -14.61 17.43 -38.82
N GLU A 53 -13.45 17.50 -39.48
CA GLU A 53 -12.27 18.15 -38.93
C GLU A 53 -12.47 19.63 -38.59
N ALA A 54 -13.22 20.38 -39.41
CA ALA A 54 -13.53 21.78 -39.14
C ALA A 54 -14.38 21.95 -37.86
N ASP A 55 -15.41 21.13 -37.69
CA ASP A 55 -16.27 21.13 -36.49
C ASP A 55 -15.50 20.68 -35.25
N ARG A 56 -14.63 19.67 -35.40
CA ARG A 56 -13.75 19.17 -34.33
C ARG A 56 -12.77 20.25 -33.88
N ASN A 57 -12.06 20.92 -34.79
CA ASN A 57 -11.10 21.96 -34.44
C ASN A 57 -11.78 23.15 -33.75
N GLY A 58 -12.95 23.55 -34.25
CA GLY A 58 -13.78 24.56 -33.57
C GLY A 58 -14.26 24.11 -32.18
N ALA A 59 -14.55 22.82 -32.00
CA ALA A 59 -14.93 22.27 -30.70
C ALA A 59 -13.75 22.17 -29.72
N LEU A 60 -12.55 21.84 -30.19
CA LEU A 60 -11.33 21.85 -29.39
C LEU A 60 -10.98 23.26 -28.89
N ALA A 61 -11.17 24.29 -29.72
CA ALA A 61 -11.02 25.68 -29.30
C ALA A 61 -12.02 26.06 -28.19
N ARG A 62 -13.29 25.66 -28.34
CA ARG A 62 -14.29 25.85 -27.27
C ARG A 62 -13.94 25.06 -26.01
N ALA A 63 -13.44 23.84 -26.14
CA ALA A 63 -13.04 23.00 -25.02
C ALA A 63 -11.86 23.61 -24.24
N LEU A 64 -10.84 24.10 -24.94
CA LEU A 64 -9.71 24.80 -24.33
C LEU A 64 -10.17 26.08 -23.59
N SER A 65 -11.14 26.81 -24.15
CA SER A 65 -11.70 27.98 -23.47
C SER A 65 -12.38 27.63 -22.14
N VAL A 66 -13.08 26.49 -22.07
CA VAL A 66 -13.69 25.97 -20.83
C VAL A 66 -12.59 25.56 -19.84
N VAL A 67 -11.53 24.89 -20.29
CA VAL A 67 -10.39 24.51 -19.44
C VAL A 67 -9.68 25.73 -18.87
N LEU A 68 -9.37 26.75 -19.69
CA LEU A 68 -8.77 28.00 -19.21
C LEU A 68 -9.69 28.73 -18.21
N GLY A 69 -11.01 28.69 -18.45
CA GLY A 69 -12.03 29.17 -17.50
C GLY A 69 -12.02 28.41 -16.18
N LYS A 70 -11.93 27.08 -16.23
CA LYS A 70 -11.85 26.20 -15.05
C LYS A 70 -10.56 26.43 -14.27
N LEU A 71 -9.42 26.65 -14.92
CA LEU A 71 -8.12 26.83 -14.26
C LEU A 71 -7.99 28.19 -13.61
N SER A 72 -8.45 29.24 -14.31
CA SER A 72 -8.33 30.61 -13.82
C SER A 72 -9.45 31.06 -12.91
N GLY A 73 -10.63 30.45 -13.04
CA GLY A 73 -11.84 30.94 -12.40
C GLY A 73 -12.21 32.36 -12.86
N ASP A 74 -11.67 32.87 -13.97
CA ASP A 74 -12.01 34.19 -14.52
C ASP A 74 -13.15 34.04 -15.54
N ARG A 75 -14.20 34.86 -15.43
CA ARG A 75 -15.35 34.84 -16.36
C ARG A 75 -15.04 35.54 -17.69
N SER A 76 -13.94 36.30 -17.72
CA SER A 76 -13.51 37.16 -18.82
C SER A 76 -12.26 36.64 -19.52
N VAL A 77 -11.92 35.36 -19.35
CA VAL A 77 -10.74 34.71 -19.96
C VAL A 77 -10.65 34.99 -21.46
N MET A 78 -11.78 34.99 -22.17
CA MET A 78 -11.79 35.25 -23.61
C MET A 78 -11.39 36.67 -24.02
N SER A 79 -11.50 37.65 -23.12
CA SER A 79 -11.07 39.03 -23.36
C SER A 79 -9.59 39.30 -23.02
N ARG A 80 -8.87 38.29 -22.52
CA ARG A 80 -7.46 38.44 -22.16
C ARG A 80 -6.57 38.43 -23.41
N PRO A 81 -5.62 39.39 -23.55
CA PRO A 81 -4.67 39.40 -24.67
C PRO A 81 -3.92 38.05 -24.77
N GLY A 82 -3.81 37.50 -25.99
CA GLY A 82 -3.11 36.23 -26.25
C GLY A 82 -3.98 34.97 -26.17
N VAL A 83 -5.11 34.98 -25.45
CA VAL A 83 -6.01 33.80 -25.35
C VAL A 83 -6.59 33.43 -26.72
N VAL A 84 -7.05 34.41 -27.49
CA VAL A 84 -7.64 34.17 -28.83
C VAL A 84 -6.66 33.46 -29.77
N GLN A 85 -5.37 33.78 -29.69
CA GLN A 85 -4.34 33.14 -30.50
C GLN A 85 -4.10 31.69 -30.04
N ALA A 86 -4.06 31.45 -28.73
CA ALA A 86 -3.93 30.11 -28.17
C ALA A 86 -5.12 29.19 -28.54
N LEU A 87 -6.34 29.75 -28.60
CA LEU A 87 -7.53 29.00 -29.03
C LEU A 87 -7.47 28.56 -30.49
N ARG A 88 -6.79 29.31 -31.38
CA ARG A 88 -6.59 28.90 -32.78
C ARG A 88 -5.69 27.68 -32.90
N ASN A 89 -4.74 27.54 -31.98
CA ASN A 89 -3.81 26.41 -31.91
C ASN A 89 -4.25 25.36 -30.88
N ALA A 90 -5.54 25.34 -30.52
CA ALA A 90 -6.06 24.48 -29.44
C ALA A 90 -5.71 22.99 -29.62
N LYS A 91 -5.65 22.50 -30.87
CA LYS A 91 -5.30 21.12 -31.21
C LYS A 91 -3.92 20.71 -30.71
N ASP A 92 -2.97 21.64 -30.61
CA ASP A 92 -1.58 21.35 -30.26
C ASP A 92 -1.44 21.06 -28.77
N TYR A 93 -2.39 21.52 -27.94
CA TYR A 93 -2.45 21.29 -26.49
C TYR A 93 -3.20 20.01 -26.10
N VAL A 94 -3.81 19.31 -27.05
CA VAL A 94 -4.69 18.15 -26.80
C VAL A 94 -3.85 16.90 -26.56
N ALA A 95 -4.11 16.21 -25.46
CA ALA A 95 -3.56 14.89 -25.17
C ALA A 95 -4.38 13.80 -25.87
N SER A 96 -5.71 13.87 -25.77
CA SER A 96 -6.65 12.94 -26.40
C SER A 96 -8.05 13.56 -26.51
N TYR A 97 -8.86 13.03 -27.42
CA TYR A 97 -10.27 13.39 -27.53
C TYR A 97 -11.12 12.16 -27.85
N ASP A 98 -12.38 12.18 -27.42
CA ASP A 98 -13.36 11.12 -27.68
C ASP A 98 -14.75 11.74 -27.94
N TYR A 99 -15.69 10.96 -28.48
CA TYR A 99 -17.06 11.39 -28.73
C TYR A 99 -18.05 10.60 -27.85
N LYS A 100 -18.93 11.34 -27.17
CA LYS A 100 -19.97 10.78 -26.31
C LYS A 100 -21.34 11.22 -26.80
N GLN A 101 -22.29 10.29 -26.87
CA GLN A 101 -23.66 10.59 -27.24
C GLN A 101 -24.50 10.74 -25.97
N ASP A 102 -24.97 11.95 -25.71
CA ASP A 102 -25.85 12.24 -24.58
C ASP A 102 -27.30 12.09 -25.02
N GLN A 103 -28.07 11.27 -24.30
CA GLN A 103 -29.49 11.05 -24.55
C GLN A 103 -30.29 11.94 -23.60
N SER A 104 -30.96 12.96 -24.14
CA SER A 104 -31.83 13.83 -23.35
C SER A 104 -33.27 13.71 -23.81
N VAL A 105 -34.20 13.62 -22.85
CA VAL A 105 -35.63 13.54 -23.13
C VAL A 105 -36.15 14.97 -23.28
N GLY A 106 -36.69 15.32 -24.45
CA GLY A 106 -37.31 16.62 -24.66
C GLY A 106 -38.56 16.80 -23.80
N ALA A 107 -39.05 18.03 -23.65
CA ALA A 107 -40.26 18.34 -22.88
C ALA A 107 -41.51 17.55 -23.35
N SER A 108 -41.48 17.00 -24.57
CA SER A 108 -42.53 16.16 -25.18
C SER A 108 -42.33 14.64 -24.98
N GLY A 109 -41.31 14.19 -24.24
CA GLY A 109 -41.03 12.76 -24.01
C GLY A 109 -40.24 12.08 -25.13
N ALA A 110 -39.92 12.76 -26.24
CA ALA A 110 -39.10 12.20 -27.32
C ALA A 110 -37.60 12.19 -26.96
N PRO A 111 -36.86 11.09 -27.23
CA PRO A 111 -35.42 11.05 -27.02
C PRO A 111 -34.72 11.92 -28.08
N SER A 112 -33.89 12.85 -27.62
CA SER A 112 -32.98 13.65 -28.43
C SER A 112 -31.54 13.25 -28.14
N PHE A 113 -30.77 13.03 -29.20
CA PHE A 113 -29.37 12.61 -29.10
C PHE A 113 -28.47 13.79 -29.42
N ARG A 114 -27.56 14.13 -28.51
CA ARG A 114 -26.57 15.19 -28.72
C ARG A 114 -25.17 14.60 -28.67
N THR A 115 -24.39 14.79 -29.73
CA THR A 115 -22.99 14.38 -29.76
C THR A 115 -22.14 15.43 -29.03
N LEU A 116 -21.34 14.98 -28.08
CA LEU A 116 -20.39 15.76 -27.30
C LEU A 116 -18.96 15.29 -27.66
N LEU A 117 -18.06 16.24 -27.85
CA LEU A 117 -16.63 16.01 -27.90
C LEU A 117 -16.06 16.15 -26.48
N VAL A 118 -15.42 15.10 -25.99
CA VAL A 118 -14.70 15.06 -24.72
C VAL A 118 -13.23 15.27 -25.03
N ALA A 119 -12.67 16.44 -24.70
CA ALA A 119 -11.27 16.77 -24.97
C ALA A 119 -10.46 16.82 -23.67
N ARG A 120 -9.30 16.15 -23.67
CA ARG A 120 -8.31 16.17 -22.59
C ARG A 120 -7.06 16.88 -23.06
N PHE A 121 -6.57 17.83 -22.26
CA PHE A 121 -5.39 18.63 -22.59
C PHE A 121 -4.17 18.18 -21.78
N ARG A 122 -2.97 18.37 -22.33
CA ARG A 122 -1.71 18.10 -21.62
C ARG A 122 -1.52 19.15 -20.52
N GLU A 123 -1.44 18.69 -19.28
CA GLU A 123 -1.40 19.54 -18.07
C GLU A 123 -0.25 20.55 -18.11
N ASP A 124 0.97 20.08 -18.39
CA ASP A 124 2.17 20.93 -18.44
C ASP A 124 2.07 22.06 -19.48
N ASP A 125 1.51 21.77 -20.66
CA ASP A 125 1.38 22.76 -21.73
C ASP A 125 0.33 23.83 -21.40
N VAL A 126 -0.79 23.41 -20.79
CA VAL A 126 -1.87 24.32 -20.40
C VAL A 126 -1.45 25.18 -19.21
N ASP A 127 -0.75 24.62 -18.22
CA ASP A 127 -0.20 25.38 -17.09
C ASP A 127 0.88 26.38 -17.55
N GLY A 128 1.72 25.97 -18.51
CA GLY A 128 2.65 26.85 -19.21
C GLY A 128 1.94 28.01 -19.90
N LEU A 129 0.85 27.72 -20.62
CA LEU A 129 0.02 28.72 -21.29
C LEU A 129 -0.66 29.68 -20.31
N VAL A 130 -1.27 29.17 -19.24
CA VAL A 130 -1.92 29.98 -18.18
C VAL A 130 -0.92 30.92 -17.52
N SER A 131 0.29 30.40 -17.24
CA SER A 131 1.38 31.19 -16.66
C SER A 131 1.90 32.25 -17.64
N ALA A 132 2.10 31.90 -18.91
CA ALA A 132 2.58 32.84 -19.95
C ALA A 132 1.57 33.96 -20.24
N LEU A 133 0.27 33.67 -20.16
CA LEU A 133 -0.81 34.65 -20.35
C LEU A 133 -1.10 35.47 -19.08
N GLY A 134 -0.39 35.23 -17.98
CA GLY A 134 -0.59 35.94 -16.71
C GLY A 134 -1.98 35.75 -16.12
N LEU A 135 -2.62 34.62 -16.40
CA LEU A 135 -3.93 34.28 -15.84
C LEU A 135 -3.74 33.89 -14.37
N PRO A 136 -4.63 34.34 -13.45
CA PRO A 136 -4.59 33.89 -12.07
C PRO A 136 -4.81 32.37 -12.04
N LEU A 137 -4.06 31.62 -11.23
CA LEU A 137 -4.22 30.17 -11.12
C LEU A 137 -4.86 29.84 -9.77
N TRP A 138 -6.00 29.12 -9.81
CA TRP A 138 -6.67 28.66 -8.59
C TRP A 138 -6.19 27.25 -8.24
N PRO A 139 -5.45 27.08 -7.12
CA PRO A 139 -4.82 25.80 -6.74
C PRO A 139 -5.79 24.64 -6.49
N GLN A 140 -5.27 23.42 -6.65
CA GLN A 140 -5.89 22.14 -6.26
C GLN A 140 -5.33 21.66 -4.91
N PRO A 141 -6.10 20.92 -4.07
CA PRO A 141 -7.51 20.56 -4.24
C PRO A 141 -8.46 21.73 -3.94
N ARG A 142 -9.50 21.87 -4.76
CA ARG A 142 -10.49 22.96 -4.61
C ARG A 142 -11.50 22.66 -3.50
N PRO A 143 -11.93 23.67 -2.72
CA PRO A 143 -12.99 23.47 -1.74
C PRO A 143 -14.30 23.07 -2.45
N LYS A 144 -15.11 22.22 -1.78
CA LYS A 144 -16.43 21.78 -2.25
C LYS A 144 -17.50 22.35 -1.32
N PRO A 145 -17.99 23.58 -1.53
CA PRO A 145 -19.00 24.17 -0.66
C PRO A 145 -20.32 23.39 -0.71
N VAL A 146 -21.03 23.37 0.41
CA VAL A 146 -22.39 22.82 0.48
C VAL A 146 -23.39 23.90 0.06
N LEU A 147 -24.23 23.58 -0.92
CA LEU A 147 -25.31 24.42 -1.42
C LEU A 147 -26.55 24.22 -0.54
N TRP A 148 -26.92 25.27 0.18
CA TRP A 148 -28.17 25.36 0.95
C TRP A 148 -29.13 26.29 0.21
N LEU A 149 -29.96 25.71 -0.66
CA LEU A 149 -30.88 26.46 -1.50
C LEU A 149 -32.32 26.22 -1.07
N ALA A 150 -33.02 27.29 -0.71
CA ALA A 150 -34.47 27.29 -0.52
C ALA A 150 -35.17 27.88 -1.74
N VAL A 151 -36.19 27.19 -2.26
CA VAL A 151 -37.01 27.65 -3.37
C VAL A 151 -38.45 27.81 -2.89
N ASP A 152 -39.08 28.93 -3.24
CA ASP A 152 -40.51 29.17 -3.02
C ASP A 152 -41.20 29.43 -4.37
N ASP A 153 -42.14 28.55 -4.69
CA ASP A 153 -43.00 28.60 -5.87
C ASP A 153 -44.41 29.13 -5.56
N GLY A 154 -44.63 29.63 -4.34
CA GLY A 154 -45.93 30.09 -3.83
C GLY A 154 -46.55 29.15 -2.78
N SER A 155 -45.93 27.99 -2.51
CA SER A 155 -46.38 27.04 -1.48
C SER A 155 -45.48 27.03 -0.23
N GLY A 156 -44.56 27.99 -0.11
CA GLY A 156 -43.62 28.12 0.99
C GLY A 156 -42.22 27.59 0.68
N PRO A 157 -41.21 28.00 1.46
CA PRO A 157 -39.80 27.70 1.19
C PRO A 157 -39.50 26.22 1.42
N ARG A 158 -38.94 25.57 0.39
CA ARG A 158 -38.53 24.15 0.43
C ARG A 158 -37.04 24.00 0.14
N LEU A 159 -36.36 23.12 0.87
CA LEU A 159 -34.94 22.85 0.68
C LEU A 159 -34.73 21.99 -0.57
N VAL A 160 -33.81 22.42 -1.43
CA VAL A 160 -33.31 21.60 -2.54
C VAL A 160 -32.25 20.64 -2.00
N SER A 161 -32.59 19.36 -1.94
CA SER A 161 -31.69 18.29 -1.50
C SER A 161 -31.20 17.43 -2.67
N VAL A 162 -30.40 16.41 -2.38
CA VAL A 162 -29.99 15.39 -3.37
C VAL A 162 -31.20 14.80 -4.11
N GLN A 163 -32.33 14.59 -3.43
CA GLN A 163 -33.55 14.07 -4.08
C GLN A 163 -34.14 15.02 -5.15
N GLN A 164 -33.79 16.30 -5.13
CA GLN A 164 -34.24 17.33 -6.07
C GLN A 164 -33.10 17.93 -6.90
N ALA A 165 -31.97 17.23 -7.08
CA ALA A 165 -30.80 17.80 -7.76
C ALA A 165 -31.07 18.27 -9.20
N ASN A 166 -32.05 17.69 -9.90
CA ASN A 166 -32.49 18.18 -11.22
C ASN A 166 -32.90 19.66 -11.18
N ALA A 167 -33.47 20.14 -10.07
CA ALA A 167 -33.84 21.55 -9.89
C ALA A 167 -32.59 22.46 -9.73
N ALA A 168 -31.52 21.95 -9.12
CA ALA A 168 -30.24 22.67 -8.95
C ALA A 168 -29.27 22.50 -10.13
N ARG A 169 -29.58 21.64 -11.10
CA ARG A 169 -28.68 21.29 -12.23
C ARG A 169 -28.07 22.50 -12.95
N PRO A 170 -28.77 23.61 -13.23
CA PRO A 170 -28.18 24.78 -13.88
C PRO A 170 -27.04 25.40 -13.07
N LEU A 171 -27.21 25.47 -11.76
CA LEU A 171 -26.22 26.00 -10.84
C LEU A 171 -25.05 25.02 -10.66
N LEU A 172 -25.32 23.72 -10.50
CA LEU A 172 -24.28 22.70 -10.40
C LEU A 172 -23.41 22.64 -11.66
N SER A 173 -24.03 22.69 -12.85
CA SER A 173 -23.31 22.70 -14.12
C SER A 173 -22.46 23.96 -14.25
N ARG A 174 -23.01 25.11 -13.86
CA ARG A 174 -22.26 26.38 -13.86
C ARG A 174 -21.08 26.36 -12.91
N ALA A 175 -21.20 25.76 -11.72
CA ALA A 175 -20.06 25.61 -10.80
C ALA A 175 -18.92 24.81 -11.45
N ILE A 176 -19.24 23.71 -12.13
CA ILE A 176 -18.27 22.87 -12.85
C ILE A 176 -17.58 23.66 -13.97
N GLU A 177 -18.33 24.46 -14.74
CA GLU A 177 -17.76 25.36 -15.77
C GLU A 177 -16.78 26.38 -15.17
N ARG A 178 -17.08 26.87 -13.96
CA ARG A 178 -16.21 27.79 -13.21
C ARG A 178 -15.08 27.07 -12.47
N GLY A 179 -14.98 25.75 -12.60
CA GLY A 179 -13.89 24.93 -12.11
C GLY A 179 -14.07 24.37 -10.69
N TYR A 180 -15.22 24.48 -10.05
CA TYR A 180 -15.40 23.95 -8.70
C TYR A 180 -16.70 23.13 -8.58
N LYS A 181 -16.83 22.39 -7.49
CA LYS A 181 -18.00 21.51 -7.26
C LYS A 181 -18.79 22.01 -6.06
N LEU A 182 -20.10 21.78 -6.10
CA LEU A 182 -21.00 22.02 -4.98
C LEU A 182 -21.58 20.70 -4.49
N GLY A 183 -21.68 20.55 -3.17
CA GLY A 183 -22.41 19.46 -2.53
C GLY A 183 -23.86 19.85 -2.26
N LEU A 184 -24.78 18.91 -2.37
CA LEU A 184 -26.17 19.06 -1.93
C LEU A 184 -26.38 18.32 -0.60
N PRO A 185 -27.23 18.83 0.31
CA PRO A 185 -27.58 18.15 1.56
C PRO A 185 -28.41 16.88 1.28
N SER A 186 -28.34 15.92 2.19
CA SER A 186 -29.01 14.62 2.08
C SER A 186 -30.54 14.69 1.99
N GLY A 187 -31.15 15.73 2.58
CA GLY A 187 -32.59 15.94 2.58
C GLY A 187 -33.34 15.27 3.73
N GLY A 188 -32.65 14.84 4.80
CA GLY A 188 -33.30 14.28 5.98
C GLY A 188 -34.27 15.27 6.66
N ALA A 189 -35.19 14.77 7.49
CA ALA A 189 -36.23 15.59 8.14
C ALA A 189 -35.65 16.79 8.92
N ALA A 190 -34.52 16.60 9.60
CA ALA A 190 -33.82 17.68 10.32
C ALA A 190 -33.22 18.75 9.39
N GLU A 191 -32.82 18.39 8.17
CA GLU A 191 -32.31 19.34 7.17
C GLU A 191 -33.46 20.08 6.48
N GLN A 192 -34.58 19.40 6.22
CA GLN A 192 -35.80 20.03 5.69
C GLN A 192 -36.36 21.10 6.65
N ALA A 193 -36.25 20.88 7.97
CA ALA A 193 -36.62 21.89 8.97
C ALA A 193 -35.80 23.19 8.89
N LEU A 194 -34.64 23.19 8.21
CA LEU A 194 -33.80 24.38 8.02
C LEU A 194 -34.27 25.27 6.86
N ALA A 195 -35.25 24.85 6.04
CA ALA A 195 -35.72 25.63 4.90
C ALA A 195 -36.13 27.06 5.30
N GLY A 196 -36.79 27.24 6.44
CA GLY A 196 -37.15 28.56 6.98
C GLY A 196 -35.95 29.39 7.47
N ALA A 197 -34.91 28.75 7.99
CA ALA A 197 -33.67 29.43 8.40
C ALA A 197 -32.86 29.88 7.17
N ILE A 198 -32.78 29.04 6.13
CA ILE A 198 -32.15 29.36 4.83
C ILE A 198 -32.90 30.51 4.16
N TRP A 199 -34.24 30.51 4.23
CA TRP A 199 -35.06 31.60 3.69
C TRP A 199 -34.77 32.96 4.35
N ARG A 200 -34.51 32.96 5.65
CA ARG A 200 -34.06 34.13 6.41
C ARG A 200 -32.56 34.43 6.24
N GLN A 201 -31.83 33.61 5.49
CA GLN A 201 -30.37 33.65 5.33
C GLN A 201 -29.61 33.61 6.68
N ASP A 202 -30.10 32.83 7.64
CA ASP A 202 -29.44 32.62 8.93
C ASP A 202 -28.20 31.72 8.77
N SER A 203 -27.04 32.35 8.57
CA SER A 203 -25.77 31.66 8.37
C SER A 203 -25.31 30.85 9.58
N ALA A 204 -25.69 31.23 10.80
CA ALA A 204 -25.30 30.51 12.02
C ALA A 204 -26.08 29.19 12.19
N ALA A 205 -27.38 29.20 11.85
CA ALA A 205 -28.18 27.97 11.80
C ALA A 205 -27.67 27.01 10.72
N VAL A 206 -27.37 27.52 9.53
CA VAL A 206 -26.87 26.72 8.41
C VAL A 206 -25.45 26.19 8.68
N ALA A 207 -24.59 26.94 9.37
CA ALA A 207 -23.25 26.50 9.74
C ALA A 207 -23.25 25.31 10.72
N ARG A 208 -24.16 25.31 11.69
CA ARG A 208 -24.32 24.17 12.61
C ARG A 208 -24.73 22.90 11.87
N ALA A 209 -25.64 23.00 10.91
CA ALA A 209 -26.05 21.88 10.08
C ALA A 209 -24.94 21.42 9.12
N SER A 210 -24.16 22.38 8.61
CA SER A 210 -23.05 22.14 7.67
C SER A 210 -21.83 21.51 8.30
N SER A 211 -21.67 21.55 9.63
CA SER A 211 -20.56 20.93 10.36
C SER A 211 -20.39 19.42 10.10
N ARG A 212 -21.48 18.76 9.68
CA ARG A 212 -21.50 17.34 9.30
C ARG A 212 -20.85 17.08 7.94
N TYR A 213 -20.56 18.13 7.17
CA TYR A 213 -19.92 18.09 5.86
C TYR A 213 -18.55 18.79 5.94
N SER A 214 -17.50 18.14 5.44
CA SER A 214 -16.12 18.66 5.54
C SER A 214 -15.57 19.04 4.16
N PRO A 215 -15.02 20.27 3.96
CA PRO A 215 -14.96 21.43 4.88
C PRO A 215 -16.25 22.30 4.88
N PRO A 216 -16.53 23.10 5.94
CA PRO A 216 -17.84 23.75 6.19
C PRO A 216 -18.05 25.06 5.40
N MET A 217 -17.69 25.08 4.12
CA MET A 217 -17.95 26.21 3.24
C MET A 217 -19.39 26.12 2.73
N GLN A 218 -20.13 27.21 2.75
CA GLN A 218 -21.58 27.22 2.53
C GLN A 218 -21.95 28.25 1.47
N LEU A 219 -22.71 27.82 0.47
CA LEU A 219 -23.41 28.70 -0.45
C LEU A 219 -24.90 28.68 -0.08
N ILE A 220 -25.36 29.75 0.56
CA ILE A 220 -26.75 29.89 1.03
C ILE A 220 -27.51 30.70 -0.01
N GLY A 221 -28.60 30.13 -0.54
CA GLY A 221 -29.40 30.75 -1.58
C GLY A 221 -30.89 30.72 -1.25
N LYS A 222 -31.61 31.77 -1.66
CA LYS A 222 -33.07 31.75 -1.74
C LYS A 222 -33.51 32.20 -3.13
N LEU A 223 -34.40 31.44 -3.75
CA LEU A 223 -34.96 31.71 -5.08
C LEU A 223 -36.47 31.93 -4.96
N TYR A 224 -36.95 33.06 -5.48
CA TYR A 224 -38.36 33.47 -5.39
C TYR A 224 -38.80 34.29 -6.61
N ARG A 225 -40.11 34.41 -6.80
CA ARG A 225 -40.69 35.28 -7.82
C ARG A 225 -40.74 36.72 -7.33
N ALA A 226 -40.28 37.66 -8.16
CA ALA A 226 -40.33 39.09 -7.88
C ALA A 226 -40.49 39.90 -9.18
N ASN A 227 -41.39 40.90 -9.18
CA ASN A 227 -41.59 41.86 -10.28
C ASN A 227 -41.71 41.24 -11.69
N GLY A 228 -42.51 40.18 -11.85
CA GLY A 228 -42.73 39.54 -13.16
C GLY A 228 -41.59 38.63 -13.65
N GLY A 229 -40.57 38.38 -12.83
CA GLY A 229 -39.45 37.47 -13.11
C GLY A 229 -39.00 36.69 -11.88
N TRP A 230 -37.81 36.10 -11.95
CA TRP A 230 -37.18 35.35 -10.88
C TRP A 230 -36.02 36.13 -10.27
N GLN A 231 -35.94 36.12 -8.95
CA GLN A 231 -34.86 36.72 -8.18
C GLN A 231 -34.23 35.66 -7.26
N ALA A 232 -32.90 35.63 -7.20
CA ALA A 232 -32.16 34.82 -6.25
C ALA A 232 -31.16 35.66 -5.45
N ASP A 233 -31.22 35.54 -4.13
CA ASP A 233 -30.29 36.19 -3.21
C ASP A 233 -29.33 35.14 -2.63
N TRP A 234 -28.04 35.46 -2.65
CA TRP A 234 -26.95 34.54 -2.33
C TRP A 234 -26.05 35.10 -1.25
N VAL A 235 -25.61 34.22 -0.35
CA VAL A 235 -24.59 34.51 0.68
C VAL A 235 -23.59 33.36 0.67
N PHE A 236 -22.31 33.69 0.47
CA PHE A 236 -21.22 32.73 0.54
C PHE A 236 -20.47 32.87 1.86
N VAL A 237 -20.40 31.79 2.63
CA VAL A 237 -19.86 31.77 3.99
C VAL A 237 -18.76 30.74 4.08
N ASP A 238 -17.66 31.09 4.75
CA ASP A 238 -16.61 30.14 5.12
C ASP A 238 -16.30 30.28 6.60
N ASN A 239 -16.34 29.16 7.34
CA ASN A 239 -16.08 29.12 8.78
C ASN A 239 -16.85 30.20 9.57
N GLY A 240 -18.11 30.44 9.20
CA GLY A 240 -18.98 31.43 9.84
C GLY A 240 -18.76 32.89 9.41
N ARG A 241 -17.77 33.18 8.56
CA ARG A 241 -17.54 34.52 8.00
C ARG A 241 -18.16 34.65 6.61
N GLU A 242 -19.00 35.67 6.42
CA GLU A 242 -19.53 36.04 5.10
C GLU A 242 -18.39 36.55 4.20
N LEU A 243 -18.19 35.87 3.07
CA LEU A 243 -17.16 36.21 2.08
C LEU A 243 -17.71 37.10 0.97
N ASN A 244 -18.97 36.86 0.57
CA ASN A 244 -19.62 37.63 -0.47
C ASN A 244 -21.15 37.48 -0.35
N LYS A 245 -21.89 38.52 -0.74
CA LYS A 245 -23.35 38.54 -0.80
C LYS A 245 -23.81 39.30 -2.04
N TRP A 246 -24.68 38.69 -2.82
CA TRP A 246 -25.14 39.25 -4.09
C TRP A 246 -26.55 38.78 -4.43
N THR A 247 -27.17 39.52 -5.35
CA THR A 247 -28.52 39.24 -5.85
C THR A 247 -28.46 39.11 -7.37
N SER A 248 -29.26 38.21 -7.91
CA SER A 248 -29.39 37.94 -9.34
C SER A 248 -30.87 37.98 -9.74
N LYS A 249 -31.15 38.59 -10.91
CA LYS A 249 -32.51 38.74 -11.45
C LYS A 249 -32.52 38.33 -12.91
N ASP A 250 -33.45 37.46 -13.30
CA ASP A 250 -33.65 37.04 -14.69
C ASP A 250 -35.13 36.66 -14.90
N ALA A 251 -35.62 36.76 -16.13
CA ALA A 251 -36.96 36.25 -16.48
C ALA A 251 -37.05 34.72 -16.34
N ASN A 252 -35.91 34.01 -16.44
CA ASN A 252 -35.81 32.55 -16.32
C ASN A 252 -35.12 32.15 -15.00
N ALA A 253 -35.82 31.34 -14.20
CA ALA A 253 -35.35 30.80 -12.92
C ALA A 253 -33.97 30.12 -13.01
N MET A 254 -33.72 29.36 -14.09
CA MET A 254 -32.49 28.61 -14.27
C MET A 254 -31.28 29.54 -14.43
N ARG A 255 -31.46 30.68 -15.11
CA ARG A 255 -30.40 31.69 -15.29
C ARG A 255 -30.16 32.50 -14.03
N ALA A 256 -31.23 32.92 -13.34
CA ALA A 256 -31.12 33.56 -12.03
C ALA A 256 -30.39 32.65 -11.03
N MET A 257 -30.67 31.35 -11.05
CA MET A 257 -30.02 30.38 -10.17
C MET A 257 -28.54 30.16 -10.52
N ALA A 258 -28.19 30.07 -11.82
CA ALA A 258 -26.81 29.83 -12.27
C ALA A 258 -25.83 30.92 -11.81
N ALA A 259 -26.28 32.17 -11.67
CA ALA A 259 -25.47 33.28 -11.16
C ALA A 259 -24.98 33.07 -9.71
N GLY A 260 -25.61 32.16 -8.95
CA GLY A 260 -25.14 31.72 -7.64
C GLY A 260 -23.80 30.99 -7.69
N ALA A 261 -23.52 30.28 -8.78
CA ALA A 261 -22.23 29.62 -8.95
C ALA A 261 -21.12 30.63 -9.32
N ASP A 262 -21.46 31.64 -10.12
CA ASP A 262 -20.51 32.67 -10.55
C ASP A 262 -20.00 33.50 -9.35
N GLY A 263 -20.90 33.97 -8.48
CA GLY A 263 -20.49 34.77 -7.33
C GLY A 263 -19.71 34.00 -6.26
N ALA A 264 -19.94 32.69 -6.14
CA ALA A 264 -19.15 31.82 -5.27
C ALA A 264 -17.75 31.56 -5.85
N ALA A 265 -17.63 31.33 -7.16
CA ALA A 265 -16.33 31.23 -7.84
C ALA A 265 -15.52 32.51 -7.66
N ASP A 266 -16.12 33.68 -7.88
CA ASP A 266 -15.45 34.98 -7.75
C ASP A 266 -14.93 35.21 -6.31
N ALA A 267 -15.73 34.85 -5.30
CA ALA A 267 -15.34 34.93 -3.89
C ALA A 267 -14.18 34.00 -3.55
N LEU A 268 -14.17 32.81 -4.13
CA LEU A 268 -13.11 31.82 -3.92
C LEU A 268 -11.81 32.19 -4.65
N VAL A 269 -11.88 32.64 -5.91
CA VAL A 269 -10.73 33.15 -6.67
C VAL A 269 -10.09 34.31 -5.92
N LYS A 270 -10.88 35.29 -5.46
CA LYS A 270 -10.35 36.44 -4.69
C LYS A 270 -9.60 36.02 -3.42
N ARG A 271 -9.97 34.88 -2.82
CA ARG A 271 -9.38 34.39 -1.57
C ARG A 271 -8.20 33.44 -1.76
N TYR A 272 -8.23 32.60 -2.80
CA TYR A 272 -7.30 31.47 -2.98
C TYR A 272 -6.40 31.59 -4.20
N ALA A 273 -6.76 32.41 -5.20
CA ALA A 273 -5.91 32.59 -6.36
C ALA A 273 -4.66 33.36 -5.95
N LYS A 274 -3.49 32.78 -6.25
CA LYS A 274 -2.23 33.49 -6.22
C LYS A 274 -2.01 34.09 -7.60
N ALA A 275 -1.56 35.34 -7.68
CA ALA A 275 -0.99 35.85 -8.93
C ALA A 275 0.14 34.88 -9.32
N GLY A 276 0.09 34.32 -10.54
CA GLY A 276 1.12 33.39 -11.00
C GLY A 276 2.51 34.00 -10.78
N ALA A 277 3.45 33.21 -10.26
CA ALA A 277 4.82 33.66 -10.07
C ALA A 277 5.33 34.21 -11.40
N ALA A 278 5.67 35.50 -11.44
CA ALA A 278 6.13 36.18 -12.64
C ALA A 278 7.25 35.36 -13.29
N THR A 279 7.05 34.92 -14.54
CA THR A 279 8.02 34.17 -15.36
C THR A 279 9.18 35.07 -15.85
N GLY A 280 9.66 35.96 -15.00
CA GLY A 280 10.63 37.01 -15.30
C GLY A 280 9.99 38.25 -15.92
N GLN A 281 10.67 39.40 -15.82
CA GLN A 281 10.16 40.69 -16.30
C GLN A 281 10.09 40.72 -17.83
N ALA A 282 9.07 41.37 -18.39
CA ALA A 282 9.06 41.70 -19.82
C ALA A 282 10.26 42.62 -20.12
N GLY A 283 10.96 42.38 -21.24
CA GLY A 283 12.17 43.12 -21.55
C GLY A 283 12.83 42.66 -22.84
N THR A 284 13.90 43.36 -23.23
CA THR A 284 14.75 42.94 -24.35
C THR A 284 15.86 42.06 -23.83
N TYR A 285 15.91 40.82 -24.32
CA TYR A 285 16.90 39.82 -23.94
C TYR A 285 17.87 39.57 -25.09
N ARG A 286 19.16 39.61 -24.79
CA ARG A 286 20.20 39.23 -25.75
C ARG A 286 20.41 37.73 -25.69
N VAL A 287 20.25 37.06 -26.82
CA VAL A 287 20.35 35.60 -26.95
C VAL A 287 21.41 35.26 -27.99
N VAL A 288 22.21 34.25 -27.68
CA VAL A 288 23.21 33.69 -28.60
C VAL A 288 22.69 32.35 -29.08
N VAL A 289 22.61 32.19 -30.40
CA VAL A 289 22.18 30.96 -31.06
C VAL A 289 23.36 30.37 -31.82
N THR A 290 23.75 29.15 -31.47
CA THR A 290 24.82 28.39 -32.13
C THR A 290 24.24 27.35 -33.10
N GLY A 291 25.06 26.82 -34.00
CA GLY A 291 24.66 25.71 -34.88
C GLY A 291 23.88 26.11 -36.13
N ILE A 292 24.00 27.37 -36.57
CA ILE A 292 23.42 27.87 -37.82
C ILE A 292 24.53 27.84 -38.89
N ASN A 293 24.43 26.92 -39.85
CA ASN A 293 25.43 26.69 -40.87
C ASN A 293 24.96 27.09 -42.29
N SER A 294 23.70 27.48 -42.45
CA SER A 294 23.14 27.90 -43.74
C SER A 294 22.11 29.04 -43.63
N ALA A 295 21.88 29.73 -44.75
CA ALA A 295 20.85 30.79 -44.85
C ALA A 295 19.42 30.24 -44.66
N ASP A 296 19.16 29.00 -45.07
CA ASP A 296 17.86 28.34 -44.87
C ASP A 296 17.60 28.05 -43.38
N GLU A 297 18.62 27.63 -42.63
CA GLU A 297 18.53 27.46 -41.18
C GLU A 297 18.29 28.78 -40.45
N TYR A 298 18.91 29.88 -40.91
CA TYR A 298 18.64 31.22 -40.40
C TYR A 298 17.19 31.65 -40.64
N LEU A 299 16.66 31.43 -41.84
CA LEU A 299 15.27 31.77 -42.15
C LEU A 299 14.27 30.93 -41.35
N ARG A 300 14.57 29.64 -41.15
CA ARG A 300 13.77 28.73 -40.32
C ARG A 300 13.77 29.16 -38.86
N LEU A 301 14.92 29.56 -38.32
CA LEU A 301 15.05 30.13 -36.98
C LEU A 301 14.22 31.42 -36.84
N ALA A 302 14.37 32.36 -37.78
CA ALA A 302 13.68 33.64 -37.74
C ALA A 302 12.15 33.50 -37.91
N ALA A 303 11.68 32.50 -38.66
CA ALA A 303 10.26 32.17 -38.74
C ALA A 303 9.75 31.53 -37.44
N GLY A 304 10.46 30.52 -36.92
CA GLY A 304 10.09 29.83 -35.68
C GLY A 304 10.03 30.75 -34.46
N LEU A 305 11.00 31.65 -34.31
CA LEU A 305 11.01 32.64 -33.22
C LEU A 305 9.83 33.62 -33.27
N ARG A 306 9.29 33.92 -34.46
CA ARG A 306 8.13 34.80 -34.64
C ARG A 306 6.80 34.11 -34.34
N GLU A 307 6.75 32.78 -34.39
CA GLU A 307 5.56 32.00 -34.05
C GLU A 307 5.40 31.76 -32.54
N VAL A 308 6.49 31.93 -31.77
CA VAL A 308 6.46 31.82 -30.31
C VAL A 308 5.70 33.02 -29.72
N ALA A 309 4.54 32.75 -29.12
CA ALA A 309 3.58 33.77 -28.67
C ALA A 309 4.14 34.81 -27.66
N VAL A 310 5.27 34.51 -27.00
CA VAL A 310 5.92 35.41 -26.03
C VAL A 310 6.98 36.35 -26.64
N VAL A 311 7.33 36.17 -27.92
CA VAL A 311 8.30 37.01 -28.64
C VAL A 311 7.53 38.07 -29.44
N ARG A 312 7.71 39.35 -29.11
CA ARG A 312 7.11 40.46 -29.84
C ARG A 312 7.90 40.84 -31.08
N ASN A 313 9.22 40.86 -30.94
CA ASN A 313 10.12 41.31 -31.99
C ASN A 313 11.49 40.60 -31.90
N VAL A 314 12.13 40.40 -33.06
CA VAL A 314 13.43 39.74 -33.19
C VAL A 314 14.34 40.64 -34.00
N THR A 315 15.42 41.13 -33.39
CA THR A 315 16.40 42.02 -34.04
C THR A 315 17.77 41.35 -34.06
N PRO A 316 18.34 41.00 -35.23
CA PRO A 316 19.69 40.47 -35.30
C PRO A 316 20.72 41.56 -34.98
N LEU A 317 21.70 41.22 -34.14
CA LEU A 317 22.77 42.15 -33.74
C LEU A 317 24.08 41.86 -34.46
N ARG A 318 24.51 40.59 -34.45
CA ARG A 318 25.80 40.17 -35.01
C ARG A 318 25.77 38.71 -35.41
N ALA A 319 26.37 38.37 -36.55
CA ALA A 319 26.62 36.99 -36.96
C ALA A 319 28.14 36.74 -36.99
N THR A 320 28.56 35.58 -36.50
CA THR A 320 29.93 35.08 -36.60
C THR A 320 29.91 33.69 -37.24
N ALA A 321 31.07 33.10 -37.52
CA ALA A 321 31.17 31.78 -38.11
C ALA A 321 30.53 30.67 -37.24
N ASP A 322 30.50 30.86 -35.92
CA ASP A 322 30.09 29.80 -34.97
C ASP A 322 28.73 30.08 -34.28
N HIS A 323 28.30 31.35 -34.25
CA HIS A 323 27.07 31.76 -33.56
C HIS A 323 26.48 33.08 -34.07
N LEU A 324 25.17 33.23 -33.84
CA LEU A 324 24.36 34.40 -34.13
C LEU A 324 23.85 35.04 -32.84
N GLU A 325 24.06 36.35 -32.69
CA GLU A 325 23.53 37.14 -31.59
C GLU A 325 22.26 37.89 -32.00
N LEU A 326 21.21 37.75 -31.20
CA LEU A 326 19.89 38.34 -31.42
C LEU A 326 19.42 39.10 -30.17
N ASN A 327 18.70 40.20 -30.37
CA ASN A 327 17.85 40.79 -29.35
C ASN A 327 16.41 40.31 -29.56
N LEU A 328 15.85 39.67 -28.53
CA LEU A 328 14.45 39.27 -28.47
C LEU A 328 13.71 40.22 -27.55
N GLU A 329 12.71 40.93 -28.07
CA GLU A 329 11.80 41.72 -27.25
C GLU A 329 10.65 40.80 -26.79
N MET A 330 10.54 40.62 -25.47
CA MET A 330 9.73 39.56 -24.89
C MET A 330 8.65 40.09 -23.93
N THR A 331 7.46 39.48 -23.98
CA THR A 331 6.38 39.76 -23.01
C THR A 331 6.58 39.09 -21.66
N THR A 332 7.46 38.10 -21.59
CA THR A 332 7.84 37.34 -20.39
C THR A 332 9.36 37.24 -20.29
N GLY A 333 9.91 36.84 -19.16
CA GLY A 333 11.35 36.58 -19.05
C GLY A 333 11.81 35.25 -19.67
N LEU A 334 13.12 35.02 -19.64
CA LEU A 334 13.82 33.90 -20.29
C LEU A 334 13.30 32.51 -19.86
N ALA A 335 12.85 32.36 -18.61
CA ALA A 335 12.30 31.09 -18.12
C ALA A 335 10.93 30.75 -18.75
N GLY A 336 10.11 31.76 -19.07
CA GLY A 336 8.86 31.57 -19.82
C GLY A 336 9.11 31.23 -21.28
N PHE A 337 10.10 31.89 -21.89
CA PHE A 337 10.54 31.62 -23.26
C PHE A 337 11.01 30.17 -23.46
N ASN A 338 11.94 29.70 -22.61
CA ASN A 338 12.52 28.37 -22.74
C ASN A 338 11.48 27.26 -22.63
N ARG A 339 10.41 27.45 -21.83
CA ARG A 339 9.31 26.48 -21.73
C ARG A 339 8.44 26.43 -22.98
N MET A 340 8.26 27.56 -23.68
CA MET A 340 7.43 27.60 -24.90
C MET A 340 8.15 27.10 -26.15
N LEU A 341 9.48 26.91 -26.10
CA LEU A 341 10.24 26.29 -27.19
C LEU A 341 9.99 24.78 -27.29
N GLY A 342 9.66 24.10 -26.18
CA GLY A 342 9.41 22.65 -26.11
C GLY A 342 10.66 21.80 -26.38
N ASP A 343 10.62 20.50 -26.02
CA ASP A 343 11.78 19.60 -26.16
C ASP A 343 12.15 19.26 -27.62
N ASN A 344 11.23 19.50 -28.57
CA ASN A 344 11.42 19.29 -30.02
C ASN A 344 11.43 20.61 -30.82
N GLY A 345 11.63 21.75 -30.15
CA GLY A 345 11.67 23.06 -30.79
C GLY A 345 12.86 23.24 -31.74
N VAL A 346 12.76 24.24 -32.63
CA VAL A 346 13.87 24.68 -33.51
C VAL A 346 15.10 25.14 -32.70
N LEU A 347 14.93 25.44 -31.41
CA LEU A 347 15.97 25.86 -30.47
C LEU A 347 15.96 25.01 -29.20
N VAL A 348 17.15 24.65 -28.70
CA VAL A 348 17.35 23.90 -27.45
C VAL A 348 18.25 24.71 -26.51
N PRO A 349 17.97 24.80 -25.20
CA PRO A 349 18.83 25.53 -24.25
C PRO A 349 20.22 24.89 -24.15
N SER A 350 21.28 25.68 -24.35
CA SER A 350 22.67 25.26 -24.10
C SER A 350 23.21 25.92 -22.83
N ALA A 351 23.77 25.13 -21.90
CA ALA A 351 24.28 25.60 -20.60
C ALA A 351 25.73 26.13 -20.64
N THR A 352 26.38 26.13 -21.80
CA THR A 352 27.79 26.53 -21.93
C THR A 352 27.95 28.02 -22.25
N LEU A 353 28.26 28.82 -21.23
CA LEU A 353 29.05 30.04 -21.40
C LEU A 353 30.51 29.70 -21.06
N PRO A 354 31.52 30.23 -21.80
CA PRO A 354 32.92 29.91 -21.54
C PRO A 354 33.33 30.34 -20.12
N ALA A 355 33.87 29.40 -19.34
CA ALA A 355 34.09 29.51 -17.89
C ALA A 355 35.29 30.41 -17.51
N LEU A 356 35.13 31.21 -16.46
CA LEU A 356 36.23 31.73 -15.62
C LEU A 356 36.49 30.76 -14.46
N PRO A 357 37.74 30.59 -13.98
CA PRO A 357 38.08 29.54 -13.02
C PRO A 357 37.77 29.93 -11.57
N THR A 358 37.17 29.02 -10.82
CA THR A 358 37.08 29.03 -9.34
C THR A 358 37.45 27.66 -8.76
N PRO A 359 37.86 27.59 -7.48
CA PRO A 359 38.68 26.51 -6.93
C PRO A 359 37.90 25.23 -6.63
N ILE A 360 38.66 24.14 -6.64
CA ILE A 360 38.23 22.75 -6.46
C ILE A 360 37.78 22.52 -5.01
N ASP A 361 36.55 22.03 -4.84
CA ASP A 361 36.02 21.53 -3.58
C ASP A 361 35.80 20.01 -3.70
N ASP A 362 36.68 19.24 -3.06
CA ASP A 362 36.74 17.76 -3.11
C ASP A 362 35.68 17.13 -2.19
N THR A 363 34.39 17.26 -2.54
CA THR A 363 33.31 16.55 -1.81
C THR A 363 32.26 15.86 -2.69
N THR A 364 32.68 15.20 -3.78
CA THR A 364 31.82 14.22 -4.47
C THR A 364 32.46 12.85 -4.54
N GLY A 365 32.49 12.19 -3.39
CA GLY A 365 32.83 10.78 -3.23
C GLY A 365 31.84 10.05 -2.31
N ALA A 366 30.56 10.40 -2.34
CA ALA A 366 29.51 9.58 -1.73
C ALA A 366 29.00 8.60 -2.80
N PRO A 367 29.06 7.28 -2.58
CA PRO A 367 28.40 6.34 -3.48
C PRO A 367 26.90 6.62 -3.45
N ALA A 368 26.29 6.73 -4.64
CA ALA A 368 24.86 6.90 -4.80
C ALA A 368 24.10 5.83 -3.98
N PRO A 369 22.96 6.16 -3.36
CA PRO A 369 22.11 5.13 -2.78
C PRO A 369 21.69 4.19 -3.91
N VAL A 370 22.11 2.93 -3.84
CA VAL A 370 21.63 1.88 -4.73
C VAL A 370 20.09 1.93 -4.66
N PRO A 371 19.38 2.19 -5.78
CA PRO A 371 17.94 2.11 -5.75
C PRO A 371 17.59 0.67 -5.38
N ALA A 372 16.86 0.49 -4.27
CA ALA A 372 16.24 -0.80 -3.99
C ALA A 372 15.49 -1.24 -5.26
N PRO A 373 15.59 -2.50 -5.69
CA PRO A 373 14.90 -2.95 -6.90
C PRO A 373 13.39 -2.88 -6.66
N VAL A 374 12.75 -1.77 -7.03
CA VAL A 374 11.29 -1.61 -7.06
C VAL A 374 10.67 -2.39 -8.24
N SER A 375 11.49 -3.06 -9.06
CA SER A 375 11.07 -3.52 -10.39
C SER A 375 10.22 -4.79 -10.41
N ASN A 376 10.09 -5.56 -9.33
CA ASN A 376 9.28 -6.79 -9.32
C ASN A 376 8.16 -6.80 -8.27
N GLU A 377 8.36 -6.25 -7.08
CA GLU A 377 7.30 -6.25 -6.04
C GLU A 377 6.08 -5.42 -6.45
N LEU A 378 6.30 -4.26 -7.09
CA LEU A 378 5.21 -3.44 -7.63
C LEU A 378 4.45 -4.20 -8.72
N LYS A 379 5.13 -4.98 -9.56
CA LYS A 379 4.48 -5.82 -10.58
C LYS A 379 3.59 -6.88 -9.96
N TYR A 380 4.05 -7.56 -8.89
CA TYR A 380 3.23 -8.54 -8.19
C TYR A 380 2.04 -7.91 -7.46
N ILE A 381 2.21 -6.72 -6.88
CA ILE A 381 1.10 -5.98 -6.25
C ILE A 381 0.09 -5.52 -7.31
N LEU A 382 0.54 -4.98 -8.44
CA LEU A 382 -0.31 -4.57 -9.55
C LEU A 382 -1.02 -5.78 -10.18
N LEU A 383 -0.32 -6.91 -10.33
CA LEU A 383 -0.90 -8.16 -10.83
C LEU A 383 -1.96 -8.70 -9.85
N ALA A 384 -1.67 -8.73 -8.55
CA ALA A 384 -2.63 -9.14 -7.53
C ALA A 384 -3.85 -8.21 -7.50
N GLY A 385 -3.63 -6.89 -7.62
CA GLY A 385 -4.70 -5.90 -7.73
C GLY A 385 -5.55 -6.10 -8.99
N LEU A 386 -4.93 -6.36 -10.14
CA LEU A 386 -5.63 -6.67 -11.40
C LEU A 386 -6.46 -7.95 -11.30
N ILE A 387 -5.88 -9.03 -10.74
CA ILE A 387 -6.60 -10.29 -10.49
C ILE A 387 -7.80 -10.03 -9.58
N GLY A 388 -7.60 -9.29 -8.47
CA GLY A 388 -8.67 -8.93 -7.55
C GLY A 388 -9.79 -8.13 -8.23
N TRP A 389 -9.44 -7.18 -9.09
CA TRP A 389 -10.40 -6.39 -9.86
C TRP A 389 -11.17 -7.25 -10.87
N ILE A 390 -10.49 -8.14 -11.60
CA ILE A 390 -11.12 -9.08 -12.54
C ILE A 390 -12.08 -10.02 -11.80
N VAL A 391 -11.68 -10.58 -10.65
CA VAL A 391 -12.53 -11.43 -9.82
C VAL A 391 -13.77 -10.66 -9.34
N TRP A 392 -13.62 -9.39 -8.95
CA TRP A 392 -14.75 -8.55 -8.55
C TRP A 392 -15.73 -8.30 -9.71
N LEU A 393 -15.24 -8.02 -10.92
CA LEU A 393 -16.08 -7.88 -12.12
C LEU A 393 -16.82 -9.17 -12.47
N LEU A 394 -16.18 -10.32 -12.28
CA LEU A 394 -16.73 -11.65 -12.58
C LEU A 394 -17.53 -12.26 -11.42
N ALA A 395 -17.61 -11.60 -10.26
CA ALA A 395 -18.21 -12.16 -9.04
C ALA A 395 -19.63 -12.75 -9.24
N PRO A 396 -20.57 -12.11 -9.98
CA PRO A 396 -21.90 -12.68 -10.21
C PRO A 396 -21.88 -14.01 -10.97
N ILE A 397 -20.93 -14.16 -11.91
CA ILE A 397 -20.75 -15.37 -12.72
C ILE A 397 -19.97 -16.44 -11.96
N LEU A 398 -19.00 -16.04 -11.14
CA LEU A 398 -18.19 -16.95 -10.32
C LEU A 398 -18.97 -17.55 -9.14
N THR A 399 -20.02 -16.88 -8.68
CA THR A 399 -20.86 -17.31 -7.56
C THR A 399 -21.31 -18.79 -7.64
N PRO A 400 -21.98 -19.27 -8.71
CA PRO A 400 -22.37 -20.68 -8.83
C PRO A 400 -21.17 -21.64 -8.87
N PHE A 401 -20.01 -21.20 -9.40
CA PHE A 401 -18.79 -22.02 -9.43
C PHE A 401 -18.19 -22.18 -8.02
N VAL A 402 -18.12 -21.10 -7.24
CA VAL A 402 -17.62 -21.14 -5.86
C VAL A 402 -18.51 -22.02 -4.98
N LEU A 403 -19.83 -21.91 -5.13
CA LEU A 403 -20.78 -22.77 -4.44
C LEU A 403 -20.63 -24.24 -4.83
N ALA A 404 -20.55 -24.53 -6.13
CA ALA A 404 -20.33 -25.87 -6.62
C ALA A 404 -19.00 -26.47 -6.14
N LEU A 405 -17.94 -25.65 -6.09
CA LEU A 405 -16.63 -26.04 -5.58
C LEU A 405 -16.69 -26.33 -4.08
N ALA A 406 -17.42 -25.52 -3.30
CA ALA A 406 -17.62 -25.76 -1.87
C ALA A 406 -18.41 -27.05 -1.60
N LEU A 407 -19.45 -27.32 -2.40
CA LEU A 407 -20.21 -28.58 -2.33
C LEU A 407 -19.35 -29.79 -2.73
N ALA A 408 -18.55 -29.65 -3.80
CA ALA A 408 -17.62 -30.69 -4.22
C ALA A 408 -16.57 -30.97 -3.12
N TRP A 409 -15.95 -29.94 -2.57
CA TRP A 409 -15.02 -30.06 -1.44
C TRP A 409 -15.66 -30.74 -0.22
N LEU A 410 -16.94 -30.46 0.06
CA LEU A 410 -17.66 -31.10 1.17
C LEU A 410 -17.96 -32.58 0.88
N GLY A 411 -18.26 -32.92 -0.37
CA GLY A 411 -18.57 -34.29 -0.81
C GLY A 411 -17.34 -35.16 -1.02
N ASP A 412 -16.19 -34.57 -1.36
CA ASP A 412 -14.97 -35.28 -1.75
C ASP A 412 -14.46 -36.26 -0.67
N PRO A 413 -14.38 -35.90 0.63
CA PRO A 413 -14.02 -36.87 1.68
C PRO A 413 -14.98 -38.06 1.80
N LEU A 414 -16.25 -37.93 1.39
CA LEU A 414 -17.20 -39.03 1.35
C LEU A 414 -16.98 -39.91 0.11
N VAL A 415 -16.62 -39.30 -1.02
CA VAL A 415 -16.21 -40.02 -2.25
C VAL A 415 -14.95 -40.83 -1.98
N ASP A 416 -13.92 -40.23 -1.36
CA ASP A 416 -12.66 -40.89 -1.00
C ASP A 416 -12.90 -42.09 -0.09
N ARG A 417 -13.82 -41.97 0.88
CA ARG A 417 -14.18 -43.09 1.76
C ARG A 417 -14.84 -44.23 1.01
N ILE A 418 -15.66 -43.93 -0.01
CA ILE A 418 -16.28 -44.96 -0.86
C ILE A 418 -15.25 -45.56 -1.81
N GLU A 419 -14.36 -44.75 -2.36
CA GLU A 419 -13.24 -45.18 -3.21
C GLU A 419 -12.29 -46.11 -2.43
N ALA A 420 -11.99 -45.79 -1.17
CA ALA A 420 -11.20 -46.64 -0.27
C ALA A 420 -11.86 -48.01 0.02
N THR A 421 -13.16 -48.18 -0.22
CA THR A 421 -13.82 -49.51 -0.17
C THR A 421 -13.63 -50.34 -1.45
N GLY A 422 -12.84 -49.86 -2.42
CA GLY A 422 -12.53 -50.54 -3.68
C GLY A 422 -13.52 -50.23 -4.82
N ARG A 423 -14.43 -49.26 -4.66
CA ARG A 423 -15.35 -48.83 -5.72
C ARG A 423 -14.70 -47.78 -6.61
N SER A 424 -15.13 -47.69 -7.87
CA SER A 424 -14.65 -46.63 -8.77
C SER A 424 -15.05 -45.23 -8.26
N ARG A 425 -14.18 -44.22 -8.46
CA ARG A 425 -14.47 -42.82 -8.11
C ARG A 425 -15.81 -42.35 -8.65
N MET A 426 -16.14 -42.71 -9.90
CA MET A 426 -17.41 -42.33 -10.53
C MET A 426 -18.62 -42.86 -9.74
N THR A 427 -18.54 -44.09 -9.21
CA THR A 427 -19.58 -44.66 -8.34
C THR A 427 -19.71 -43.86 -7.04
N GLY A 428 -18.58 -43.53 -6.40
CA GLY A 428 -18.56 -42.69 -5.20
C GLY A 428 -19.21 -41.33 -5.45
N VAL A 429 -18.81 -40.65 -6.52
CA VAL A 429 -19.34 -39.34 -6.94
C VAL A 429 -20.84 -39.40 -7.17
N VAL A 430 -21.34 -40.37 -7.97
CA VAL A 430 -22.78 -40.51 -8.24
C VAL A 430 -23.56 -40.73 -6.94
N LEU A 431 -23.08 -41.62 -6.06
CA LEU A 431 -23.78 -41.95 -4.82
C LEU A 431 -23.82 -40.75 -3.87
N VAL A 432 -22.70 -40.07 -3.66
CA VAL A 432 -22.61 -38.88 -2.80
C VAL A 432 -23.41 -37.72 -3.37
N PHE A 433 -23.31 -37.46 -4.68
CA PHE A 433 -24.04 -36.39 -5.34
C PHE A 433 -25.56 -36.60 -5.26
N VAL A 434 -26.05 -37.81 -5.56
CA VAL A 434 -27.46 -38.16 -5.43
C VAL A 434 -27.92 -38.01 -3.98
N ALA A 435 -27.13 -38.49 -3.01
CA ALA A 435 -27.45 -38.32 -1.59
C ALA A 435 -27.54 -36.84 -1.20
N MET A 436 -26.60 -36.00 -1.63
CA MET A 436 -26.62 -34.55 -1.36
C MET A 436 -27.84 -33.88 -2.00
N VAL A 437 -28.15 -34.18 -3.26
CA VAL A 437 -29.33 -33.63 -3.95
C VAL A 437 -30.61 -34.06 -3.26
N LEU A 438 -30.73 -35.33 -2.86
CA LEU A 438 -31.88 -35.83 -2.12
C LEU A 438 -32.05 -35.15 -0.76
N VAL A 439 -30.97 -34.97 0.00
CA VAL A 439 -31.01 -34.30 1.31
C VAL A 439 -31.42 -32.83 1.15
N ILE A 440 -30.82 -32.10 0.20
CA ILE A 440 -31.17 -30.69 -0.06
C ILE A 440 -32.62 -30.58 -0.53
N THR A 441 -33.05 -31.45 -1.45
CA THR A 441 -34.42 -31.46 -1.98
C THR A 441 -35.43 -31.78 -0.88
N ALA A 442 -35.16 -32.80 -0.05
CA ALA A 442 -36.02 -33.16 1.08
C ALA A 442 -36.10 -32.00 2.10
N LEU A 443 -34.96 -31.36 2.40
CA LEU A 443 -34.92 -30.19 3.29
C LEU A 443 -35.79 -29.05 2.73
N LEU A 444 -35.67 -28.71 1.44
CA LEU A 444 -36.47 -27.66 0.82
C LEU A 444 -37.96 -28.01 0.76
N LEU A 445 -38.30 -29.24 0.38
CA LEU A 445 -39.69 -29.73 0.31
C LEU A 445 -40.38 -29.77 1.68
N VAL A 446 -39.63 -29.95 2.77
CA VAL A 446 -40.18 -29.86 4.13
C VAL A 446 -40.22 -28.41 4.59
N LEU A 447 -39.08 -27.71 4.52
CA LEU A 447 -38.89 -26.39 5.15
C LEU A 447 -39.70 -25.28 4.47
N VAL A 448 -39.75 -25.24 3.14
CA VAL A 448 -40.45 -24.18 2.38
C VAL A 448 -41.96 -24.17 2.67
N PRO A 449 -42.73 -25.26 2.47
CA PRO A 449 -44.18 -25.23 2.74
C PRO A 449 -44.48 -25.07 4.23
N MET A 450 -43.59 -25.54 5.08
CA MET A 450 -43.69 -25.41 6.52
C MET A 450 -43.51 -23.95 6.96
N ILE A 451 -42.56 -23.21 6.37
CA ILE A 451 -42.42 -21.74 6.52
C ILE A 451 -43.64 -21.02 5.96
N GLU A 452 -44.08 -21.37 4.75
CA GLU A 452 -45.24 -20.75 4.09
C GLU A 452 -46.48 -20.81 4.98
N ARG A 453 -46.85 -22.01 5.45
CA ARG A 453 -48.00 -22.23 6.36
C ARG A 453 -47.88 -21.39 7.63
N GLN A 454 -46.67 -21.20 8.15
CA GLN A 454 -46.46 -20.41 9.34
C GLN A 454 -46.57 -18.91 9.10
N ILE A 455 -46.01 -18.40 8.01
CA ILE A 455 -46.13 -16.97 7.73
C ILE A 455 -47.60 -16.63 7.43
N THR A 456 -48.34 -17.49 6.73
CA THR A 456 -49.79 -17.31 6.57
C THR A 456 -50.52 -17.30 7.91
N THR A 457 -50.08 -18.09 8.89
CA THR A 457 -50.64 -18.11 10.25
C THR A 457 -50.32 -16.81 10.99
N LEU A 458 -49.09 -16.29 10.86
CA LEU A 458 -48.65 -15.04 11.49
C LEU A 458 -49.41 -13.83 10.95
N ILE A 459 -49.69 -13.81 9.64
CA ILE A 459 -50.46 -12.74 9.00
C ILE A 459 -51.93 -12.82 9.34
N ALA A 460 -52.50 -14.03 9.38
CA ALA A 460 -53.87 -14.22 9.85
C ALA A 460 -54.05 -13.73 11.30
N ALA A 461 -52.99 -13.79 12.12
CA ALA A 461 -53.00 -13.30 13.49
C ALA A 461 -52.60 -11.82 13.67
N ALA A 462 -52.04 -11.17 12.65
CA ALA A 462 -51.58 -9.78 12.73
C ALA A 462 -52.70 -8.78 13.14
N PRO A 463 -53.94 -8.86 12.62
CA PRO A 463 -55.02 -7.97 13.04
C PRO A 463 -55.38 -8.12 14.53
N GLN A 464 -55.31 -9.34 15.08
CA GLN A 464 -55.56 -9.58 16.51
C GLN A 464 -54.42 -9.04 17.38
N ALA A 465 -53.16 -9.20 16.95
CA ALA A 465 -52.01 -8.63 17.62
C ALA A 465 -52.08 -7.10 17.66
N GLN A 466 -52.53 -6.47 16.57
CA GLN A 466 -52.77 -5.03 16.49
C GLN A 466 -53.85 -4.57 17.48
N ALA A 467 -55.01 -5.24 17.46
CA ALA A 467 -56.12 -4.89 18.34
C ALA A 467 -55.69 -4.99 19.81
N TRP A 468 -54.94 -6.03 20.18
CA TRP A 468 -54.39 -6.15 21.52
C TRP A 468 -53.37 -5.03 21.84
N LEU A 469 -52.46 -4.72 20.91
CA LEU A 469 -51.44 -3.68 21.11
C LEU A 469 -52.08 -2.30 21.34
N MET A 470 -53.11 -1.96 20.56
CA MET A 470 -53.85 -0.71 20.66
C MET A 470 -54.71 -0.63 21.94
N GLN A 471 -55.41 -1.71 22.28
CA GLN A 471 -56.42 -1.69 23.35
C GLN A 471 -55.85 -2.00 24.73
N LYS A 472 -54.72 -2.74 24.81
CA LYS A 472 -54.14 -3.19 26.08
C LYS A 472 -52.64 -2.89 26.19
N GLY A 473 -51.86 -3.08 25.13
CA GLY A 473 -50.40 -2.97 25.17
C GLY A 473 -49.90 -1.55 25.41
N ILE A 474 -50.28 -0.62 24.53
CA ILE A 474 -49.90 0.79 24.62
C ILE A 474 -50.46 1.43 25.90
N PRO A 475 -51.75 1.29 26.25
CA PRO A 475 -52.29 1.86 27.47
C PRO A 475 -51.60 1.35 28.75
N TRP A 476 -51.25 0.06 28.81
CA TRP A 476 -50.51 -0.52 29.94
C TRP A 476 -49.10 0.08 30.07
N PHE A 477 -48.40 0.25 28.94
CA PHE A 477 -47.05 0.81 28.91
C PHE A 477 -47.04 2.29 29.28
N GLU A 478 -47.97 3.07 28.71
CA GLU A 478 -48.15 4.50 29.01
C GLU A 478 -48.48 4.72 30.49
N GLN A 479 -49.35 3.88 31.09
CA GLN A 479 -49.62 3.93 32.54
C GLN A 479 -48.41 3.61 33.42
N LYS A 480 -47.52 2.73 32.99
CA LYS A 480 -46.37 2.28 33.80
C LYS A 480 -45.14 3.18 33.65
N THR A 481 -44.95 3.80 32.49
CA THR A 481 -43.73 4.55 32.15
C THR A 481 -43.95 6.05 32.00
N GLY A 482 -45.19 6.51 31.81
CA GLY A 482 -45.54 7.91 31.61
C GLY A 482 -45.09 8.49 30.25
N LEU A 483 -44.58 7.66 29.34
CA LEU A 483 -44.16 8.06 27.99
C LEU A 483 -45.31 7.82 27.00
N GLU A 484 -45.84 8.87 26.36
CA GLU A 484 -46.87 8.77 25.33
C GLU A 484 -46.31 8.17 24.04
N VAL A 485 -46.56 6.89 23.81
CA VAL A 485 -46.03 6.11 22.67
C VAL A 485 -46.87 6.35 21.41
N MET A 486 -48.16 6.68 21.58
CA MET A 486 -49.11 6.88 20.48
C MET A 486 -48.74 8.05 19.53
N GLN A 487 -47.91 8.99 19.96
CA GLN A 487 -47.49 10.14 19.13
C GLN A 487 -46.35 9.82 18.15
N TRP A 488 -45.59 8.74 18.38
CA TRP A 488 -44.34 8.45 17.64
C TRP A 488 -44.44 7.18 16.80
N LEU A 489 -45.42 6.32 17.07
CA LEU A 489 -45.67 5.06 16.38
C LEU A 489 -47.06 5.11 15.77
N ASP A 490 -47.12 5.01 14.44
CA ASP A 490 -48.36 4.92 13.65
C ASP A 490 -48.55 3.44 13.22
N PRO A 491 -49.07 2.56 14.10
CA PRO A 491 -49.07 1.12 13.91
C PRO A 491 -49.88 0.66 12.70
N ASP A 492 -50.87 1.45 12.27
CA ASP A 492 -51.60 1.21 11.02
C ASP A 492 -50.66 1.26 9.81
N ARG A 493 -49.71 2.20 9.76
CA ARG A 493 -48.71 2.27 8.67
C ARG A 493 -47.74 1.09 8.69
N VAL A 494 -47.33 0.62 9.87
CA VAL A 494 -46.42 -0.52 10.00
C VAL A 494 -47.10 -1.80 9.50
N ILE A 495 -48.37 -1.99 9.88
CA ILE A 495 -49.14 -3.17 9.50
C ILE A 495 -49.55 -3.11 8.03
N GLU A 496 -49.94 -1.95 7.52
CA GLU A 496 -50.21 -1.76 6.10
C GLU A 496 -48.94 -1.94 5.25
N TRP A 497 -47.77 -1.53 5.76
CA TRP A 497 -46.48 -1.82 5.12
C TRP A 497 -46.20 -3.34 5.08
N VAL A 498 -46.36 -4.06 6.19
CA VAL A 498 -46.19 -5.53 6.22
C VAL A 498 -47.22 -6.23 5.31
N ARG A 499 -48.49 -5.81 5.38
CA ARG A 499 -49.60 -6.41 4.63
C ARG A 499 -49.49 -6.14 3.14
N SER A 500 -49.12 -4.93 2.71
CA SER A 500 -48.95 -4.58 1.30
C SER A 500 -47.75 -5.28 0.68
N HIS A 501 -46.62 -5.38 1.40
CA HIS A 501 -45.45 -6.14 0.94
C HIS A 501 -45.74 -7.64 0.91
N TRP A 502 -46.61 -8.15 1.80
CA TRP A 502 -46.96 -9.56 1.83
C TRP A 502 -48.08 -9.96 0.88
N GLN A 503 -49.14 -9.16 0.72
CA GLN A 503 -50.20 -9.44 -0.25
C GLN A 503 -49.67 -9.34 -1.69
N GLN A 504 -48.67 -8.49 -1.95
CA GLN A 504 -47.87 -8.56 -3.18
C GLN A 504 -46.98 -9.82 -3.24
N ALA A 505 -46.60 -10.36 -2.09
CA ALA A 505 -45.81 -11.58 -1.95
C ALA A 505 -46.64 -12.87 -1.76
N GLY A 506 -47.95 -12.86 -2.07
CA GLY A 506 -48.96 -13.87 -1.72
C GLY A 506 -48.72 -15.28 -2.28
N GLY A 507 -47.68 -15.94 -1.77
CA GLY A 507 -47.11 -17.18 -2.27
C GLY A 507 -45.76 -16.90 -2.90
N PHE A 508 -44.71 -17.54 -2.38
CA PHE A 508 -43.38 -17.51 -2.99
C PHE A 508 -43.47 -17.81 -4.51
N ALA A 509 -44.43 -18.65 -4.92
CA ALA A 509 -44.77 -18.97 -6.31
C ALA A 509 -45.31 -17.78 -7.14
N THR A 510 -46.22 -16.94 -6.63
CA THR A 510 -46.78 -15.79 -7.37
C THR A 510 -45.78 -14.64 -7.45
N THR A 511 -44.95 -14.47 -6.41
CA THR A 511 -43.80 -13.56 -6.41
C THR A 511 -42.77 -14.00 -7.45
N PHE A 512 -42.44 -15.30 -7.49
CA PHE A 512 -41.59 -15.88 -8.52
C PHE A 512 -42.18 -15.60 -9.91
N MET A 513 -43.47 -15.90 -10.13
CA MET A 513 -44.18 -15.61 -11.39
C MET A 513 -44.22 -14.11 -11.76
N GLY A 514 -44.32 -13.22 -10.77
CA GLY A 514 -44.31 -11.76 -10.92
C GLY A 514 -42.95 -11.19 -11.32
N TYR A 515 -41.86 -11.73 -10.75
CA TYR A 515 -40.49 -11.40 -11.15
C TYR A 515 -40.13 -12.00 -12.52
N VAL A 516 -40.67 -13.19 -12.86
CA VAL A 516 -40.60 -13.79 -14.21
C VAL A 516 -41.25 -12.88 -15.25
N SER A 517 -42.41 -12.30 -14.96
CA SER A 517 -43.18 -11.51 -15.92
C SER A 517 -42.68 -10.07 -16.12
N ARG A 518 -42.05 -9.43 -15.11
CA ARG A 518 -41.56 -8.03 -15.21
C ARG A 518 -40.11 -7.90 -15.69
N SER A 519 -39.33 -8.97 -15.65
CA SER A 519 -37.92 -8.97 -16.04
C SER A 519 -37.47 -10.36 -16.47
N GLY A 520 -37.82 -10.77 -17.70
CA GLY A 520 -37.52 -12.12 -18.21
C GLY A 520 -36.04 -12.52 -18.10
N PHE A 521 -35.12 -11.55 -18.14
CA PHE A 521 -33.68 -11.78 -18.03
C PHE A 521 -33.23 -12.27 -16.62
N THR A 522 -33.90 -11.83 -15.56
CA THR A 522 -33.52 -12.17 -14.18
C THR A 522 -33.85 -13.62 -13.86
N VAL A 523 -34.95 -14.13 -14.39
CA VAL A 523 -35.37 -15.52 -14.19
C VAL A 523 -34.54 -16.50 -15.00
N VAL A 524 -34.16 -16.12 -16.21
CA VAL A 524 -33.17 -16.90 -16.97
C VAL A 524 -31.90 -17.05 -16.15
N THR A 525 -31.40 -15.97 -15.52
CA THR A 525 -30.22 -16.02 -14.66
C THR A 525 -30.39 -16.97 -13.47
N TRP A 526 -31.54 -16.91 -12.76
CA TRP A 526 -31.80 -17.81 -11.63
C TRP A 526 -31.94 -19.27 -12.03
N VAL A 527 -32.66 -19.57 -13.11
CA VAL A 527 -32.83 -20.94 -13.64
C VAL A 527 -31.49 -21.48 -14.13
N VAL A 528 -30.72 -20.67 -14.84
CA VAL A 528 -29.36 -21.02 -15.28
C VAL A 528 -28.49 -21.31 -14.06
N ASN A 529 -28.48 -20.46 -13.02
CA ASN A 529 -27.71 -20.72 -11.80
C ASN A 529 -28.17 -21.98 -11.06
N LEU A 530 -29.48 -22.21 -10.97
CA LEU A 530 -30.07 -23.38 -10.31
C LEU A 530 -29.73 -24.69 -11.04
N LEU A 531 -29.65 -24.66 -12.37
CA LEU A 531 -29.25 -25.81 -13.19
C LEU A 531 -27.72 -25.98 -13.23
N LEU A 532 -26.97 -24.87 -13.30
CA LEU A 532 -25.51 -24.88 -13.36
C LEU A 532 -24.90 -25.40 -12.08
N LEU A 533 -25.39 -24.99 -10.90
CA LEU A 533 -24.81 -25.39 -9.61
C LEU A 533 -24.69 -26.92 -9.43
N PRO A 534 -25.75 -27.74 -9.62
CA PRO A 534 -25.64 -29.20 -9.51
C PRO A 534 -24.74 -29.78 -10.61
N ILE A 535 -24.79 -29.26 -11.84
CA ILE A 535 -23.90 -29.70 -12.93
C ILE A 535 -22.44 -29.44 -12.54
N LEU A 536 -22.09 -28.21 -12.17
CA LEU A 536 -20.75 -27.82 -11.76
C LEU A 536 -20.28 -28.62 -10.54
N ALA A 537 -21.15 -28.83 -9.54
CA ALA A 537 -20.80 -29.59 -8.34
C ALA A 537 -20.48 -31.04 -8.68
N PHE A 538 -21.25 -31.67 -9.59
CA PHE A 538 -20.97 -33.02 -10.08
C PHE A 538 -19.62 -33.11 -10.79
N TYR A 539 -19.32 -32.18 -11.71
CA TYR A 539 -18.05 -32.16 -12.43
C TYR A 539 -16.86 -31.88 -11.50
N PHE A 540 -16.99 -30.92 -10.57
CA PHE A 540 -15.94 -30.63 -9.61
C PHE A 540 -15.71 -31.79 -8.65
N LEU A 541 -16.75 -32.46 -8.17
CA LEU A 541 -16.63 -33.64 -7.31
C LEU A 541 -15.97 -34.81 -8.06
N ARG A 542 -16.31 -34.99 -9.34
CA ARG A 542 -15.71 -36.03 -10.19
C ARG A 542 -14.23 -35.80 -10.45
N ASP A 543 -13.84 -34.58 -10.80
CA ASP A 543 -12.49 -34.24 -11.27
C ASP A 543 -11.64 -33.51 -10.22
N TRP A 544 -12.04 -33.58 -8.93
CA TRP A 544 -11.37 -32.89 -7.83
C TRP A 544 -9.86 -33.17 -7.76
N ASP A 545 -9.44 -34.44 -7.74
CA ASP A 545 -8.02 -34.80 -7.64
C ASP A 545 -7.20 -34.29 -8.84
N LYS A 546 -7.77 -34.39 -10.04
CA LYS A 546 -7.13 -33.89 -11.28
C LYS A 546 -7.00 -32.37 -11.24
N LEU A 547 -7.98 -31.68 -10.68
CA LEU A 547 -7.95 -30.22 -10.52
C LEU A 547 -6.83 -29.83 -9.55
N VAL A 548 -6.75 -30.50 -8.40
CA VAL A 548 -5.69 -30.27 -7.41
C VAL A 548 -4.31 -30.57 -7.99
N GLU A 549 -4.14 -31.68 -8.71
CA GLU A 549 -2.88 -32.04 -9.36
C GLU A 549 -2.45 -31.02 -10.43
N ARG A 550 -3.39 -30.56 -11.26
CA ARG A 550 -3.11 -29.49 -12.26
C ARG A 550 -2.70 -28.19 -11.59
N VAL A 551 -3.38 -27.77 -10.53
CA VAL A 551 -3.00 -26.57 -9.79
C VAL A 551 -1.61 -26.76 -9.16
N ALA A 552 -1.33 -27.93 -8.60
CA ALA A 552 -0.03 -28.26 -8.04
C ALA A 552 1.10 -28.23 -9.09
N SER A 553 0.82 -28.62 -10.33
CA SER A 553 1.80 -28.64 -11.42
C SER A 553 2.29 -27.26 -11.88
N VAL A 554 1.49 -26.21 -11.63
CA VAL A 554 1.83 -24.81 -11.97
C VAL A 554 2.71 -24.16 -10.89
N ILE A 555 2.78 -24.76 -9.70
CA ILE A 555 3.55 -24.23 -8.57
C ILE A 555 5.06 -24.41 -8.81
N PRO A 556 5.88 -23.35 -8.66
CA PRO A 556 7.33 -23.47 -8.70
C PRO A 556 7.87 -24.51 -7.71
N ARG A 557 8.78 -25.39 -8.14
CA ARG A 557 9.25 -26.54 -7.34
C ARG A 557 9.80 -26.18 -5.95
N ASN A 558 10.42 -25.01 -5.82
CA ASN A 558 10.95 -24.50 -4.56
C ASN A 558 9.86 -24.07 -3.54
N GLN A 559 8.62 -23.88 -3.99
CA GLN A 559 7.50 -23.44 -3.13
C GLN A 559 6.48 -24.54 -2.84
N ILE A 560 6.59 -25.71 -3.47
CA ILE A 560 5.63 -26.83 -3.30
C ILE A 560 5.47 -27.19 -1.82
N GLY A 561 6.58 -27.31 -1.07
CA GLY A 561 6.54 -27.63 0.35
C GLY A 561 5.74 -26.61 1.15
N THR A 562 5.99 -25.31 0.93
CA THR A 562 5.26 -24.22 1.60
C THR A 562 3.77 -24.21 1.26
N ILE A 563 3.42 -24.30 -0.03
CA ILE A 563 2.02 -24.24 -0.45
C ILE A 563 1.26 -25.48 0.01
N THR A 564 1.88 -26.65 0.00
CA THR A 564 1.26 -27.89 0.51
C THR A 564 0.95 -27.77 2.00
N THR A 565 1.87 -27.20 2.80
CA THR A 565 1.62 -26.93 4.23
C THR A 565 0.46 -25.96 4.42
N LEU A 566 0.45 -24.83 3.70
CA LEU A 566 -0.64 -23.84 3.79
C LEU A 566 -2.00 -24.41 3.35
N ALA A 567 -2.01 -25.23 2.29
CA ALA A 567 -3.22 -25.89 1.80
C ALA A 567 -3.75 -26.89 2.83
N ARG A 568 -2.86 -27.68 3.45
CA ARG A 568 -3.23 -28.63 4.50
C ARG A 568 -3.78 -27.92 5.75
N GLU A 569 -3.11 -26.88 6.24
CA GLU A 569 -3.58 -26.07 7.37
C GLU A 569 -4.95 -25.43 7.07
N SER A 570 -5.11 -24.86 5.86
CA SER A 570 -6.38 -24.29 5.42
C SER A 570 -7.50 -25.34 5.37
N ASN A 571 -7.22 -26.53 4.84
CA ASN A 571 -8.17 -27.64 4.75
C ASN A 571 -8.57 -28.16 6.14
N GLU A 572 -7.61 -28.29 7.07
CA GLU A 572 -7.88 -28.72 8.44
C GLU A 572 -8.74 -27.71 9.21
N VAL A 573 -8.47 -26.41 9.07
CA VAL A 573 -9.27 -25.35 9.71
C VAL A 573 -10.67 -25.27 9.10
N LEU A 574 -10.78 -25.29 7.78
CA LEU A 574 -12.07 -25.24 7.08
C LEU A 574 -12.93 -26.46 7.41
N GLY A 575 -12.32 -27.66 7.40
CA GLY A 575 -12.96 -28.92 7.79
C GLY A 575 -13.40 -28.95 9.24
N ALA A 576 -12.61 -28.41 10.17
CA ALA A 576 -13.00 -28.30 11.57
C ALA A 576 -14.17 -27.33 11.76
N PHE A 577 -14.13 -26.15 11.12
CA PHE A 577 -15.19 -25.16 11.19
C PHE A 577 -16.51 -25.69 10.64
N ILE A 578 -16.55 -26.24 9.42
CA ILE A 578 -17.81 -26.66 8.80
C ILE A 578 -18.47 -27.80 9.60
N ARG A 579 -17.69 -28.80 10.04
CA ARG A 579 -18.21 -29.89 10.89
C ARG A 579 -18.68 -29.37 12.24
N GLY A 580 -17.91 -28.48 12.85
CA GLY A 580 -18.26 -27.89 14.14
C GLY A 580 -19.53 -27.05 14.05
N GLN A 581 -19.62 -26.16 13.06
CA GLN A 581 -20.77 -25.29 12.85
C GLN A 581 -22.03 -26.09 12.54
N PHE A 582 -21.93 -27.13 11.71
CA PHE A 582 -23.07 -28.01 11.44
C PHE A 582 -23.60 -28.68 12.71
N LEU A 583 -22.71 -29.16 13.58
CA LEU A 583 -23.11 -29.78 14.86
C LEU A 583 -23.71 -28.74 15.81
N VAL A 584 -23.17 -27.52 15.86
CA VAL A 584 -23.72 -26.40 16.64
C VAL A 584 -25.13 -26.04 16.15
N MET A 585 -25.34 -25.92 14.84
CA MET A 585 -26.65 -25.62 14.24
C MET A 585 -27.68 -26.69 14.59
N LEU A 586 -27.31 -27.96 14.52
CA LEU A 586 -28.18 -29.07 14.88
C LEU A 586 -28.50 -29.04 16.39
N ALA A 587 -27.48 -28.85 17.23
CA ALA A 587 -27.65 -28.76 18.68
C ALA A 587 -28.56 -27.59 19.06
N LEU A 588 -28.36 -26.40 18.50
CA LEU A 588 -29.21 -25.23 18.74
C LEU A 588 -30.62 -25.42 18.18
N GLY A 589 -30.75 -26.05 17.01
CA GLY A 589 -32.04 -26.44 16.45
C GLY A 589 -32.83 -27.29 17.43
N VAL A 590 -32.20 -28.32 18.02
CA VAL A 590 -32.81 -29.19 19.02
C VAL A 590 -33.10 -28.44 20.33
N ILE A 591 -32.16 -27.64 20.83
CA ILE A 591 -32.32 -26.88 22.08
C ILE A 591 -33.45 -25.87 21.97
N TYR A 592 -33.50 -25.08 20.91
CA TYR A 592 -34.55 -24.09 20.72
C TYR A 592 -35.89 -24.74 20.38
N ALA A 593 -35.91 -25.76 19.51
CA ALA A 593 -37.14 -26.46 19.17
C ALA A 593 -37.75 -27.14 20.41
N GLY A 594 -36.93 -27.86 21.16
CA GLY A 594 -37.32 -28.51 22.41
C GLY A 594 -37.72 -27.50 23.48
N GLY A 595 -36.89 -26.49 23.74
CA GLY A 595 -37.15 -25.47 24.76
C GLY A 595 -38.42 -24.67 24.50
N LEU A 596 -38.63 -24.19 23.27
CA LEU A 596 -39.84 -23.44 22.92
C LEU A 596 -41.09 -24.33 22.95
N SER A 597 -40.98 -25.60 22.53
CA SER A 597 -42.09 -26.55 22.60
C SER A 597 -42.45 -26.90 24.05
N LEU A 598 -41.45 -27.05 24.94
CA LEU A 598 -41.65 -27.29 26.38
C LEU A 598 -42.32 -26.11 27.09
N VAL A 599 -41.99 -24.89 26.68
CA VAL A 599 -42.64 -23.66 27.16
C VAL A 599 -44.09 -23.54 26.65
N GLY A 600 -44.51 -24.40 25.72
CA GLY A 600 -45.86 -24.44 25.19
C GLY A 600 -46.08 -23.53 23.98
N LEU A 601 -45.00 -23.05 23.34
CA LEU A 601 -45.11 -22.25 22.12
C LEU A 601 -45.47 -23.16 20.93
N LYS A 602 -46.65 -22.97 20.33
CA LYS A 602 -47.19 -23.79 19.23
C LYS A 602 -46.26 -23.81 18.00
N LEU A 603 -45.60 -22.68 17.74
CA LEU A 603 -44.64 -22.54 16.64
C LEU A 603 -43.19 -22.88 17.05
N GLY A 604 -42.98 -23.38 18.28
CA GLY A 604 -41.67 -23.57 18.89
C GLY A 604 -40.73 -24.50 18.11
N LEU A 605 -41.21 -25.65 17.63
CA LEU A 605 -40.42 -26.59 16.82
C LEU A 605 -39.83 -25.92 15.58
N LEU A 606 -40.65 -25.19 14.83
CA LEU A 606 -40.21 -24.54 13.59
C LEU A 606 -39.28 -23.36 13.88
N ILE A 607 -39.67 -22.48 14.79
CA ILE A 607 -38.87 -21.32 15.14
C ILE A 607 -37.50 -21.77 15.63
N GLY A 608 -37.45 -22.84 16.43
CA GLY A 608 -36.20 -23.45 16.88
C GLY A 608 -35.36 -24.03 15.75
N LEU A 609 -35.97 -24.79 14.83
CA LEU A 609 -35.26 -25.35 13.67
C LEU A 609 -34.71 -24.26 12.74
N ILE A 610 -35.49 -23.20 12.45
CA ILE A 610 -35.03 -22.08 11.65
C ILE A 610 -33.94 -21.31 12.39
N ALA A 611 -34.11 -21.02 13.68
CA ALA A 611 -33.11 -20.32 14.48
C ALA A 611 -31.78 -21.10 14.50
N GLY A 612 -31.82 -22.43 14.66
CA GLY A 612 -30.66 -23.31 14.58
C GLY A 612 -30.05 -23.39 13.17
N LEU A 613 -30.85 -23.39 12.10
CA LEU A 613 -30.32 -23.38 10.73
C LEU A 613 -29.68 -22.04 10.37
N ILE A 614 -30.30 -20.92 10.77
CA ILE A 614 -29.78 -19.57 10.53
C ILE A 614 -28.56 -19.28 11.41
N SER A 615 -28.38 -20.00 12.52
CA SER A 615 -27.20 -19.83 13.40
C SER A 615 -25.87 -20.21 12.73
N PHE A 616 -25.88 -20.70 11.48
CA PHE A 616 -24.67 -20.72 10.65
C PHE A 616 -24.00 -19.33 10.62
N ILE A 617 -24.80 -18.26 10.55
CA ILE A 617 -24.31 -16.88 10.65
C ILE A 617 -24.35 -16.46 12.13
N PRO A 618 -23.22 -16.06 12.74
CA PRO A 618 -23.15 -15.70 14.15
C PRO A 618 -24.19 -14.66 14.56
N TYR A 619 -24.82 -14.89 15.72
CA TYR A 619 -25.88 -14.05 16.30
C TYR A 619 -27.19 -13.95 15.51
N LEU A 620 -27.17 -14.17 14.20
CA LEU A 620 -28.33 -14.04 13.32
C LEU A 620 -29.41 -15.08 13.66
N GLY A 621 -29.01 -16.33 13.94
CA GLY A 621 -29.94 -17.40 14.31
C GLY A 621 -30.75 -17.09 15.56
N ALA A 622 -30.07 -16.72 16.65
CA ALA A 622 -30.72 -16.35 17.90
C ALA A 622 -31.56 -15.08 17.77
N THR A 623 -31.05 -14.03 17.09
CA THR A 623 -31.79 -12.77 16.91
C THR A 623 -33.07 -12.98 16.10
N THR A 624 -32.98 -13.68 14.97
CA THR A 624 -34.17 -13.99 14.15
C THR A 624 -35.13 -14.92 14.89
N GLY A 625 -34.61 -15.94 15.58
CA GLY A 625 -35.40 -16.85 16.40
C GLY A 625 -36.17 -16.14 17.51
N ILE A 626 -35.52 -15.24 18.27
CA ILE A 626 -36.15 -14.54 19.39
C ILE A 626 -37.26 -13.61 18.88
N VAL A 627 -37.02 -12.91 17.76
CA VAL A 627 -38.01 -12.03 17.14
C VAL A 627 -39.22 -12.85 16.70
N MET A 628 -39.00 -13.95 15.98
CA MET A 628 -40.09 -14.84 15.56
C MET A 628 -40.84 -15.45 16.75
N ALA A 629 -40.12 -15.84 17.82
CA ALA A 629 -40.72 -16.43 19.02
C ALA A 629 -41.54 -15.42 19.82
N ILE A 630 -41.07 -14.19 19.96
CA ILE A 630 -41.81 -13.11 20.63
C ILE A 630 -43.10 -12.81 19.86
N VAL A 631 -43.02 -12.64 18.54
CA VAL A 631 -44.21 -12.40 17.70
C VAL A 631 -45.18 -13.58 17.81
N ALA A 632 -44.69 -14.81 17.72
CA ALA A 632 -45.50 -16.01 17.89
C ALA A 632 -46.15 -16.10 19.28
N ALA A 633 -45.43 -15.73 20.34
CA ALA A 633 -45.94 -15.77 21.71
C ALA A 633 -47.05 -14.74 21.93
N LEU A 634 -46.86 -13.50 21.44
CA LEU A 634 -47.87 -12.44 21.50
C LEU A 634 -49.15 -12.82 20.75
N VAL A 635 -48.99 -13.42 19.57
CA VAL A 635 -50.09 -13.94 18.76
C VAL A 635 -50.83 -15.08 19.48
N GLN A 636 -50.08 -16.05 20.00
CA GLN A 636 -50.65 -17.24 20.64
C GLN A 636 -51.41 -16.90 21.92
N ALA A 637 -50.85 -16.02 22.75
CA ALA A 637 -51.44 -15.64 24.03
C ALA A 637 -52.62 -14.67 23.88
N GLN A 638 -52.96 -14.26 22.65
CA GLN A 638 -53.93 -13.21 22.37
C GLN A 638 -53.63 -11.93 23.17
N GLY A 639 -52.33 -11.67 23.40
CA GLY A 639 -51.85 -10.56 24.20
C GLY A 639 -50.50 -10.75 24.87
N PHE A 640 -50.17 -9.83 25.79
CA PHE A 640 -48.91 -9.83 26.54
C PHE A 640 -49.00 -10.74 27.76
N ASP A 641 -48.76 -12.02 27.51
CA ASP A 641 -48.45 -12.97 28.56
C ASP A 641 -46.97 -12.81 28.93
N LEU A 642 -46.73 -12.02 29.98
CA LEU A 642 -45.40 -11.76 30.50
C LEU A 642 -44.68 -13.07 30.90
N LYS A 643 -45.41 -14.08 31.38
CA LYS A 643 -44.81 -15.37 31.75
C LYS A 643 -44.29 -16.10 30.52
N LEU A 644 -45.08 -16.17 29.44
CA LEU A 644 -44.68 -16.81 28.19
C LEU A 644 -43.48 -16.07 27.54
N LEU A 645 -43.50 -14.74 27.53
CA LEU A 645 -42.40 -13.92 26.99
C LEU A 645 -41.10 -14.09 27.79
N ILE A 646 -41.18 -14.10 29.12
CA ILE A 646 -40.01 -14.38 29.98
C ILE A 646 -39.48 -15.77 29.70
N LEU A 647 -40.34 -16.79 29.61
CA LEU A 647 -39.92 -18.16 29.33
C LEU A 647 -39.26 -18.30 27.95
N VAL A 648 -39.79 -17.65 26.91
CA VAL A 648 -39.13 -17.56 25.60
C VAL A 648 -37.76 -16.92 25.73
N GLY A 649 -37.66 -15.79 26.44
CA GLY A 649 -36.39 -15.13 26.72
C GLY A 649 -35.39 -16.03 27.45
N VAL A 650 -35.85 -16.82 28.43
CA VAL A 650 -35.04 -17.81 29.14
C VAL A 650 -34.53 -18.90 28.20
N VAL A 651 -35.38 -19.46 27.33
CA VAL A 651 -34.96 -20.49 26.36
C VAL A 651 -33.85 -19.96 25.44
N PHE A 652 -34.02 -18.75 24.89
CA PHE A 652 -33.00 -18.16 24.04
C PHE A 652 -31.73 -17.77 24.81
N THR A 653 -31.86 -17.26 26.03
CA THR A 653 -30.71 -16.95 26.90
C THR A 653 -29.92 -18.21 27.25
N VAL A 654 -30.60 -19.28 27.66
CA VAL A 654 -29.96 -20.57 27.94
C VAL A 654 -29.29 -21.13 26.70
N GLY A 655 -29.99 -21.12 25.56
CA GLY A 655 -29.39 -21.57 24.30
C GLY A 655 -28.18 -20.74 23.88
N GLN A 656 -28.21 -19.40 24.06
CA GLN A 656 -27.09 -18.52 23.75
C GLN A 656 -25.89 -18.74 24.68
N LEU A 657 -26.15 -18.98 25.97
CA LEU A 657 -25.11 -19.31 26.94
C LEU A 657 -24.49 -20.68 26.64
N LEU A 658 -25.32 -21.67 26.30
CA LEU A 658 -24.84 -22.97 25.85
C LEU A 658 -24.03 -22.84 24.56
N GLU A 659 -24.49 -22.06 23.58
CA GLU A 659 -23.74 -21.76 22.36
C GLU A 659 -22.36 -21.19 22.67
N SER A 660 -22.34 -20.13 23.47
CA SER A 660 -21.15 -19.29 23.67
C SER A 660 -20.12 -19.94 24.59
N TYR A 661 -20.56 -20.65 25.64
CA TYR A 661 -19.68 -21.19 26.67
C TYR A 661 -19.45 -22.70 26.58
N VAL A 662 -20.33 -23.46 25.89
CA VAL A 662 -20.26 -24.92 25.86
C VAL A 662 -20.09 -25.45 24.43
N LEU A 663 -21.04 -25.18 23.55
CA LEU A 663 -21.11 -25.75 22.21
C LEU A 663 -19.96 -25.24 21.33
N THR A 664 -19.83 -23.92 21.15
CA THR A 664 -18.80 -23.36 20.28
C THR A 664 -17.38 -23.71 20.77
N PRO A 665 -17.02 -23.51 22.05
CA PRO A 665 -15.67 -23.85 22.53
C PRO A 665 -15.36 -25.35 22.48
N ARG A 666 -16.33 -26.24 22.71
CA ARG A 666 -16.08 -27.69 22.68
C ARG A 666 -16.10 -28.31 21.29
N ILE A 667 -16.96 -27.81 20.41
CA ILE A 667 -17.20 -28.40 19.08
C ILE A 667 -16.34 -27.73 18.02
N VAL A 668 -16.28 -26.39 18.02
CA VAL A 668 -15.54 -25.60 17.03
C VAL A 668 -14.10 -25.31 17.51
N GLY A 669 -13.93 -25.04 18.81
CA GLY A 669 -12.62 -24.87 19.47
C GLY A 669 -11.80 -23.65 19.03
N ASP A 670 -10.57 -23.54 19.55
CA ASP A 670 -9.62 -22.44 19.25
C ASP A 670 -9.02 -22.50 17.83
N LYS A 671 -9.40 -23.48 17.02
CA LYS A 671 -8.71 -23.82 15.75
C LYS A 671 -8.82 -22.73 14.69
N ILE A 672 -9.84 -21.89 14.75
CA ILE A 672 -10.04 -20.79 13.78
C ILE A 672 -9.16 -19.58 14.14
N GLY A 673 -8.89 -19.39 15.44
CA GLY A 673 -7.98 -18.36 15.95
C GLY A 673 -8.27 -16.94 15.45
N LEU A 674 -9.55 -16.65 15.19
CA LEU A 674 -10.05 -15.33 14.80
C LEU A 674 -10.58 -14.61 16.04
N HIS A 675 -10.21 -13.33 16.19
CA HIS A 675 -10.79 -12.48 17.21
C HIS A 675 -12.29 -12.24 16.92
N PRO A 676 -13.20 -12.15 17.91
CA PRO A 676 -14.63 -11.94 17.67
C PRO A 676 -14.95 -10.73 16.77
N VAL A 677 -14.20 -9.65 16.93
CA VAL A 677 -14.33 -8.45 16.07
C VAL A 677 -13.99 -8.75 14.60
N ALA A 678 -13.00 -9.62 14.34
CA ALA A 678 -12.65 -10.03 12.99
C ALA A 678 -13.75 -10.88 12.35
N VAL A 679 -14.46 -11.69 13.15
CA VAL A 679 -15.63 -12.45 12.70
C VAL A 679 -16.77 -11.51 12.28
N ILE A 680 -17.14 -10.55 13.13
CA ILE A 680 -18.18 -9.57 12.80
C ILE A 680 -17.80 -8.78 11.54
N PHE A 681 -16.55 -8.30 11.48
CA PHE A 681 -16.03 -7.61 10.29
C PHE A 681 -16.11 -8.48 9.03
N ALA A 682 -15.69 -9.74 9.10
CA ALA A 682 -15.73 -10.65 7.96
C ALA A 682 -17.17 -10.87 7.45
N VAL A 683 -18.13 -11.08 8.36
CA VAL A 683 -19.55 -11.25 7.99
C VAL A 683 -20.09 -9.99 7.33
N MET A 684 -19.84 -8.81 7.90
CA MET A 684 -20.28 -7.54 7.33
C MET A 684 -19.61 -7.25 5.97
N ALA A 685 -18.30 -7.45 5.87
CA ALA A 685 -17.54 -7.25 4.64
C ALA A 685 -17.98 -8.23 3.54
N GLY A 686 -18.14 -9.52 3.87
CA GLY A 686 -18.68 -10.52 2.96
C GLY A 686 -20.08 -10.17 2.49
N GLY A 687 -20.96 -9.75 3.41
CA GLY A 687 -22.31 -9.29 3.10
C GLY A 687 -22.36 -8.13 2.12
N GLN A 688 -21.48 -7.15 2.31
CA GLN A 688 -21.39 -5.99 1.42
C GLN A 688 -20.83 -6.34 0.03
N LEU A 689 -19.87 -7.28 -0.05
CA LEU A 689 -19.19 -7.63 -1.31
C LEU A 689 -19.97 -8.62 -2.17
N PHE A 690 -20.58 -9.63 -1.56
CA PHE A 690 -21.22 -10.75 -2.27
C PHE A 690 -22.63 -11.08 -1.75
N GLY A 691 -23.26 -10.16 -1.01
CA GLY A 691 -24.61 -10.33 -0.49
C GLY A 691 -24.72 -11.46 0.54
N PHE A 692 -25.87 -12.15 0.56
CA PHE A 692 -26.11 -13.27 1.48
C PHE A 692 -25.05 -14.37 1.39
N LEU A 693 -24.58 -14.67 0.18
CA LEU A 693 -23.54 -15.69 -0.02
C LEU A 693 -22.22 -15.27 0.61
N GLY A 694 -21.86 -13.99 0.51
CA GLY A 694 -20.67 -13.47 1.16
C GLY A 694 -20.74 -13.54 2.68
N MET A 695 -21.93 -13.34 3.28
CA MET A 695 -22.13 -13.57 4.72
C MET A 695 -21.95 -15.05 5.09
N LEU A 696 -22.46 -15.97 4.25
CA LEU A 696 -22.32 -17.40 4.45
C LEU A 696 -20.84 -17.85 4.33
N LEU A 697 -20.10 -17.36 3.35
CA LEU A 697 -18.71 -17.76 3.14
C LEU A 697 -17.69 -16.94 3.95
N ALA A 698 -18.13 -15.89 4.65
CA ALA A 698 -17.27 -14.96 5.37
C ALA A 698 -16.32 -15.65 6.36
N LEU A 699 -16.86 -16.50 7.22
CA LEU A 699 -16.09 -17.20 8.26
C LEU A 699 -15.07 -18.21 7.67
N PRO A 700 -15.47 -19.12 6.75
CA PRO A 700 -14.55 -19.95 5.98
C PRO A 700 -13.39 -19.17 5.35
N VAL A 701 -13.72 -18.10 4.63
CA VAL A 701 -12.74 -17.28 3.91
C VAL A 701 -11.84 -16.55 4.90
N ALA A 702 -12.38 -16.01 5.99
CA ALA A 702 -11.60 -15.35 7.03
C ALA A 702 -10.63 -16.32 7.72
N ALA A 703 -11.03 -17.58 7.92
CA ALA A 703 -10.19 -18.59 8.52
C ALA A 703 -8.99 -18.95 7.63
N VAL A 704 -9.22 -19.17 6.33
CA VAL A 704 -8.15 -19.37 5.34
C VAL A 704 -7.26 -18.14 5.24
N THR A 705 -7.86 -16.95 5.22
CA THR A 705 -7.13 -15.67 5.20
C THR A 705 -6.25 -15.53 6.43
N ASN A 706 -6.70 -15.95 7.62
CA ASN A 706 -5.90 -15.95 8.84
C ASN A 706 -4.67 -16.85 8.73
N VAL A 707 -4.79 -18.04 8.15
CA VAL A 707 -3.65 -18.94 7.88
C VAL A 707 -2.63 -18.24 6.98
N LEU A 708 -3.09 -17.65 5.88
CA LEU A 708 -2.22 -16.93 4.94
C LEU A 708 -1.57 -15.70 5.57
N LEU A 709 -2.32 -14.91 6.36
CA LEU A 709 -1.82 -13.72 7.06
C LEU A 709 -0.80 -14.07 8.14
N ARG A 710 -1.02 -15.15 8.90
CA ARG A 710 -0.04 -15.65 9.88
C ARG A 710 1.27 -16.04 9.21
N TYR A 711 1.19 -16.78 8.10
CA TYR A 711 2.37 -17.12 7.31
C TYR A 711 3.06 -15.87 6.73
N ALA A 712 2.30 -14.94 6.14
CA ALA A 712 2.82 -13.70 5.61
C ALA A 712 3.50 -12.85 6.69
N HIS A 713 2.92 -12.79 7.90
CA HIS A 713 3.49 -12.08 9.04
C HIS A 713 4.79 -12.74 9.51
N GLN A 714 4.83 -14.06 9.63
CA GLN A 714 6.06 -14.79 10.00
C GLN A 714 7.16 -14.57 8.96
N ARG A 715 6.82 -14.63 7.67
CA ARG A 715 7.75 -14.37 6.57
C ARG A 715 8.24 -12.92 6.57
N TYR A 716 7.35 -11.95 6.81
CA TYR A 716 7.68 -10.54 6.93
C TYR A 716 8.68 -10.28 8.07
N ARG A 717 8.47 -10.89 9.25
CA ARG A 717 9.41 -10.75 10.38
C ARG A 717 10.82 -11.28 10.08
N GLN A 718 10.92 -12.26 9.19
CA GLN A 718 12.19 -12.82 8.75
C GLN A 718 12.88 -11.97 7.67
N THR A 719 12.22 -10.98 7.07
CA THR A 719 12.81 -10.12 6.03
C THR A 719 13.88 -9.18 6.58
N PRO A 720 14.89 -8.82 5.75
CA PRO A 720 15.91 -7.84 6.14
C PRO A 720 15.31 -6.49 6.55
N TYR A 721 14.20 -6.08 5.91
CA TYR A 721 13.49 -4.84 6.19
C TYR A 721 12.95 -4.78 7.63
N HIS A 722 12.29 -5.84 8.10
CA HIS A 722 11.77 -5.88 9.47
C HIS A 722 12.90 -5.93 10.51
N ARG A 723 13.97 -6.69 10.23
CA ARG A 723 15.15 -6.73 11.11
C ARG A 723 15.86 -5.38 11.19
N ALA A 724 15.91 -4.64 10.08
CA ALA A 724 16.46 -3.28 10.04
C ALA A 724 15.60 -2.27 10.84
N TRP A 725 14.27 -2.40 10.80
CA TRP A 725 13.36 -1.56 11.59
C TRP A 725 13.45 -1.84 13.11
N GLN A 726 13.60 -3.10 13.52
CA GLN A 726 13.79 -3.43 14.95
C GLN A 726 15.09 -2.82 15.53
N ARG A 727 16.17 -2.74 14.75
CA ARG A 727 17.39 -2.03 15.16
C ARG A 727 17.18 -0.52 15.34
N GLN A 728 16.17 0.04 14.69
CA GLN A 728 15.88 1.48 14.72
C GLN A 728 14.94 1.87 15.87
N GLY A 729 14.21 0.92 16.46
CA GLY A 729 13.24 1.13 17.55
C GLY A 729 13.79 0.96 18.97
N SER A 730 15.01 0.44 19.14
CA SER A 730 15.74 0.44 20.42
C SER A 730 16.40 1.81 20.62
N GLY A 731 15.58 2.80 20.97
CA GLY A 731 15.93 4.22 21.04
C GLY A 731 16.84 4.62 22.22
N THR A 732 18.07 4.10 22.25
CA THR A 732 19.18 4.74 22.98
C THR A 732 20.52 4.46 22.28
N GLU A 733 20.68 4.86 21.03
CA GLU A 733 22.02 5.00 20.47
C GLU A 733 22.13 6.30 19.67
N VAL A 734 23.14 7.05 20.05
CA VAL A 734 23.61 8.34 19.52
C VAL A 734 23.52 8.34 17.99
N ILE A 735 23.11 9.47 17.40
CA ILE A 735 23.16 9.69 15.95
C ILE A 735 24.62 9.52 15.50
N GLY A 736 24.98 8.31 15.11
CA GLY A 736 26.22 8.03 14.42
C GLY A 736 26.12 8.66 13.05
N VAL A 737 26.83 9.77 12.87
CA VAL A 737 27.42 10.13 11.57
C VAL A 737 27.89 8.81 10.94
N PRO A 738 27.61 8.50 9.65
CA PRO A 738 28.16 7.31 9.03
C PRO A 738 29.65 7.35 9.28
N GLN A 739 30.12 6.47 10.17
CA GLN A 739 31.51 6.45 10.56
C GLN A 739 32.20 6.00 9.29
N LEU A 740 32.81 6.96 8.58
CA LEU A 740 33.76 6.64 7.54
C LEU A 740 34.67 5.57 8.17
N PRO A 741 34.80 4.38 7.56
CA PRO A 741 35.67 3.36 8.11
C PRO A 741 37.00 4.05 8.36
N LEU A 742 37.40 4.09 9.63
CA LEU A 742 38.68 4.68 10.00
C LEU A 742 39.70 3.90 9.17
N ALA A 743 40.37 4.57 8.22
CA ALA A 743 41.39 3.97 7.39
C ALA A 743 42.58 3.64 8.31
N LEU A 744 42.46 2.52 9.01
CA LEU A 744 43.51 1.93 9.81
C LEU A 744 44.52 1.39 8.81
N HIS A 745 45.57 2.16 8.58
CA HIS A 745 46.65 1.75 7.69
C HIS A 745 47.40 0.59 8.35
N TYR A 746 47.76 -0.42 7.55
CA TYR A 746 48.61 -1.50 8.02
C TYR A 746 49.93 -0.94 8.59
N PRO A 747 50.41 -1.44 9.76
CA PRO A 747 51.61 -0.90 10.42
C PRO A 747 52.80 -0.76 9.45
N ARG A 748 53.43 0.42 9.41
CA ARG A 748 54.46 0.76 8.40
C ARG A 748 55.73 -0.08 8.49
N ASP A 749 55.97 -0.69 9.65
CA ASP A 749 57.11 -1.53 9.98
C ASP A 749 56.93 -3.00 9.59
N GLN A 750 55.74 -3.39 9.14
CA GLN A 750 55.43 -4.76 8.73
C GLN A 750 55.29 -4.84 7.21
N ARG A 751 56.42 -5.02 6.53
CA ARG A 751 56.52 -5.11 5.07
C ARG A 751 57.19 -6.42 4.66
N LEU A 752 56.93 -6.89 3.44
CA LEU A 752 57.54 -8.14 2.95
C LEU A 752 59.06 -7.99 2.83
N GLU A 753 59.51 -6.79 2.46
CA GLU A 753 60.92 -6.42 2.30
C GLU A 753 61.66 -6.28 3.64
N SER A 754 60.92 -6.15 4.75
CA SER A 754 61.47 -5.99 6.10
C SER A 754 61.44 -7.26 6.93
N PHE A 755 61.12 -8.40 6.30
CA PHE A 755 61.04 -9.67 6.99
C PHE A 755 62.38 -10.38 6.91
N ILE A 756 62.94 -10.70 8.07
CA ILE A 756 64.23 -11.39 8.21
C ILE A 756 63.96 -12.88 8.48
N GLY A 757 64.75 -13.75 7.85
CA GLY A 757 64.68 -15.20 8.05
C GLY A 757 63.52 -15.89 7.36
N ALA A 758 63.04 -15.36 6.23
CA ALA A 758 62.08 -16.08 5.38
C ALA A 758 62.76 -17.29 4.70
N PRO A 759 62.05 -18.41 4.53
CA PRO A 759 62.51 -19.51 3.69
C PRO A 759 62.75 -19.05 2.25
N ASP A 760 63.71 -19.67 1.56
CA ASP A 760 64.04 -19.35 0.17
C ASP A 760 62.79 -19.42 -0.73
N GLY A 761 62.53 -18.34 -1.46
CA GLY A 761 61.39 -18.22 -2.37
C GLY A 761 60.04 -17.86 -1.70
N ALA A 762 59.91 -17.96 -0.37
CA ALA A 762 58.63 -17.71 0.31
C ALA A 762 58.15 -16.25 0.16
N LEU A 763 59.05 -15.26 0.28
CA LEU A 763 58.70 -13.84 0.10
C LEU A 763 58.29 -13.53 -1.35
N ALA A 764 58.95 -14.15 -2.32
CA ALA A 764 58.61 -13.98 -3.74
C ALA A 764 57.21 -14.55 -4.03
N GLN A 765 56.87 -15.70 -3.46
CA GLN A 765 55.55 -16.31 -3.58
C GLN A 765 54.47 -15.45 -2.90
N LEU A 766 54.68 -15.03 -1.65
CA LEU A 766 53.73 -14.17 -0.94
C LEU A 766 53.52 -12.84 -1.67
N ARG A 767 54.57 -12.25 -2.25
CA ARG A 767 54.48 -11.04 -3.07
C ARG A 767 53.69 -11.29 -4.35
N ALA A 768 53.96 -12.38 -5.06
CA ALA A 768 53.21 -12.75 -6.28
C ALA A 768 51.72 -12.89 -5.99
N ILE A 769 51.35 -13.49 -4.85
CA ILE A 769 49.95 -13.62 -4.46
C ILE A 769 49.36 -12.27 -4.05
N ALA A 770 50.10 -11.44 -3.30
CA ALA A 770 49.65 -10.12 -2.88
C ALA A 770 49.30 -9.23 -4.09
N VAL A 771 50.13 -9.25 -5.14
CA VAL A 771 49.89 -8.45 -6.36
C VAL A 771 48.94 -9.11 -7.37
N GLY A 772 48.42 -10.31 -7.08
CA GLY A 772 47.45 -11.02 -7.94
C GLY A 772 48.08 -11.83 -9.09
N ALA A 773 49.40 -12.01 -9.09
CA ALA A 773 50.10 -12.85 -10.07
C ALA A 773 49.99 -14.37 -9.78
N SER A 774 49.62 -14.74 -8.56
CA SER A 774 49.25 -16.12 -8.17
C SER A 774 47.98 -16.10 -7.32
N HIS A 775 47.17 -17.16 -7.42
CA HIS A 775 45.94 -17.36 -6.66
C HIS A 775 46.07 -18.53 -5.67
N ASP A 776 47.31 -18.94 -5.35
CA ASP A 776 47.56 -20.02 -4.40
C ASP A 776 47.09 -19.64 -3.00
N TRP A 777 46.39 -20.56 -2.34
CA TRP A 777 45.98 -20.41 -0.94
C TRP A 777 47.11 -20.88 -0.05
N ILE A 778 47.51 -20.04 0.91
CA ILE A 778 48.70 -20.28 1.73
C ILE A 778 48.30 -20.64 3.15
N TYR A 779 48.98 -21.63 3.70
CA TYR A 779 48.95 -21.98 5.11
C TYR A 779 50.31 -21.73 5.73
N LEU A 780 50.40 -20.66 6.52
CA LEU A 780 51.62 -20.20 7.17
C LEU A 780 51.71 -20.81 8.58
N GLU A 781 52.68 -21.68 8.76
CA GLU A 781 52.89 -22.47 9.97
C GLU A 781 54.16 -22.02 10.69
N GLY A 782 54.18 -22.02 12.02
CA GLY A 782 55.40 -21.79 12.79
C GLY A 782 55.12 -21.48 14.25
N ALA A 783 56.10 -21.70 15.13
CA ALA A 783 55.96 -21.46 16.57
C ALA A 783 55.56 -20.00 16.91
N ALA A 784 55.14 -19.74 18.15
CA ALA A 784 54.88 -18.37 18.61
C ALA A 784 56.14 -17.47 18.39
N GLY A 785 55.93 -16.23 17.94
CA GLY A 785 57.03 -15.28 17.71
C GLY A 785 57.83 -15.45 16.41
N THR A 786 57.47 -16.38 15.52
CA THR A 786 58.13 -16.59 14.20
C THR A 786 57.75 -15.57 13.11
N GLY A 787 56.88 -14.60 13.41
CA GLY A 787 56.51 -13.54 12.47
C GLY A 787 55.30 -13.82 11.58
N LYS A 788 54.44 -14.77 11.95
CA LYS A 788 53.21 -15.09 11.20
C LYS A 788 52.30 -13.89 10.95
N THR A 789 51.95 -13.17 12.01
CA THR A 789 51.13 -11.96 11.94
C THR A 789 51.78 -10.86 11.09
N HIS A 790 53.11 -10.72 11.17
CA HIS A 790 53.86 -9.79 10.32
C HIS A 790 53.66 -10.12 8.85
N GLN A 791 53.78 -11.39 8.46
CA GLN A 791 53.58 -11.81 7.07
C GLN A 791 52.14 -11.60 6.58
N ALA A 792 51.15 -11.89 7.42
CA ALA A 792 49.75 -11.64 7.11
C ALA A 792 49.45 -10.16 6.84
N LEU A 793 49.92 -9.28 7.74
CA LEU A 793 49.75 -7.83 7.60
C LEU A 793 50.59 -7.25 6.46
N ALA A 794 51.80 -7.76 6.23
CA ALA A 794 52.65 -7.35 5.12
C ALA A 794 52.04 -7.73 3.76
N MET A 795 51.45 -8.92 3.65
CA MET A 795 50.75 -9.37 2.45
C MET A 795 49.51 -8.51 2.16
N CYS A 796 48.69 -8.22 3.18
CA CYS A 796 47.57 -7.29 3.04
C CYS A 796 48.05 -5.90 2.63
N SER A 797 49.11 -5.37 3.25
CA SER A 797 49.67 -4.07 2.86
C SER A 797 50.18 -4.05 1.41
N SER A 798 50.81 -5.12 0.95
CA SER A 798 51.30 -5.23 -0.43
C SER A 798 50.15 -5.35 -1.44
N ALA A 799 49.06 -6.04 -1.10
CA ALA A 799 47.87 -6.13 -1.93
C ALA A 799 47.13 -4.78 -2.04
N GLU A 800 47.02 -4.04 -0.94
CA GLU A 800 46.44 -2.68 -0.94
C GLU A 800 47.27 -1.73 -1.81
N GLN A 801 48.61 -1.79 -1.73
CA GLN A 801 49.50 -1.01 -2.59
C GLN A 801 49.36 -1.36 -4.09
N ALA A 802 48.95 -2.59 -4.40
CA ALA A 802 48.65 -3.03 -5.76
C ALA A 802 47.23 -2.65 -6.22
N GLY A 803 46.47 -1.90 -5.43
CA GLY A 803 45.11 -1.45 -5.75
C GLY A 803 44.02 -2.50 -5.52
N ARG A 804 44.34 -3.59 -4.82
CA ARG A 804 43.40 -4.68 -4.49
C ARG A 804 42.69 -4.38 -3.18
N LEU A 805 41.65 -5.18 -2.88
CA LEU A 805 40.85 -5.05 -1.66
C LEU A 805 41.16 -6.17 -0.65
N PRO A 806 42.25 -6.07 0.14
CA PRO A 806 42.59 -7.05 1.16
C PRO A 806 41.76 -6.87 2.43
N THR A 807 41.64 -7.92 3.24
CA THR A 807 41.09 -7.85 4.59
C THR A 807 41.86 -8.77 5.53
N TYR A 808 42.28 -8.22 6.67
CA TYR A 808 42.92 -8.96 7.75
C TYR A 808 41.91 -9.24 8.88
N VAL A 809 41.85 -10.49 9.35
CA VAL A 809 40.98 -10.91 10.43
C VAL A 809 41.80 -11.65 11.50
N PRO A 810 41.96 -11.06 12.70
CA PRO A 810 42.58 -11.75 13.83
C PRO A 810 41.56 -12.67 14.50
N LEU A 811 41.62 -13.97 14.19
CA LEU A 811 40.67 -14.97 14.70
C LEU A 811 40.56 -15.03 16.23
N PRO A 812 41.64 -14.86 17.03
CA PRO A 812 41.54 -14.81 18.48
C PRO A 812 40.58 -13.74 19.03
N SER A 813 40.35 -12.65 18.28
CA SER A 813 39.46 -11.56 18.70
C SER A 813 37.97 -11.80 18.40
N VAL A 814 37.68 -12.82 17.56
CA VAL A 814 36.34 -13.11 17.03
C VAL A 814 35.86 -14.52 17.34
N VAL A 815 36.54 -15.24 18.24
CA VAL A 815 36.10 -16.56 18.74
C VAL A 815 34.65 -16.47 19.25
N GLY A 816 33.82 -17.45 18.88
CA GLY A 816 32.38 -17.49 19.13
C GLY A 816 31.54 -16.55 18.24
N ARG A 817 32.17 -15.76 17.38
CA ARG A 817 31.54 -14.81 16.44
C ARG A 817 32.12 -14.93 15.04
N VAL A 818 32.84 -16.01 14.73
CA VAL A 818 33.56 -16.19 13.45
C VAL A 818 32.60 -16.12 12.26
N ARG A 819 31.39 -16.69 12.39
CA ARG A 819 30.36 -16.61 11.35
C ARG A 819 30.04 -15.17 10.93
N VAL A 820 29.87 -14.29 11.91
CA VAL A 820 29.57 -12.87 11.66
C VAL A 820 30.78 -12.14 11.10
N ALA A 821 31.98 -12.46 11.60
CA ALA A 821 33.22 -11.83 11.13
C ALA A 821 33.57 -12.17 9.66
N LEU A 822 33.13 -13.34 9.18
CA LEU A 822 33.41 -13.83 7.82
C LEU A 822 32.27 -13.59 6.82
N GLU A 823 31.16 -12.98 7.23
CA GLU A 823 30.05 -12.63 6.33
C GLU A 823 30.47 -11.49 5.37
N GLY A 824 30.26 -11.69 4.07
CA GLY A 824 30.53 -10.67 3.04
C GLY A 824 32.01 -10.53 2.67
N LEU A 825 32.91 -11.31 3.29
CA LEU A 825 34.32 -11.34 2.91
C LEU A 825 34.57 -12.04 1.57
N GLU A 826 33.57 -12.75 1.03
CA GLU A 826 33.57 -13.25 -0.35
C GLU A 826 33.58 -12.15 -1.43
N LEU A 827 33.38 -10.88 -1.06
CA LEU A 827 33.48 -9.72 -1.95
C LEU A 827 34.90 -9.11 -1.97
N ARG A 828 35.85 -9.69 -1.23
CA ARG A 828 37.24 -9.24 -1.15
C ARG A 828 38.10 -10.06 -2.10
N GLU A 829 39.25 -9.51 -2.47
CA GLU A 829 40.19 -10.22 -3.37
C GLU A 829 41.24 -11.02 -2.61
N LEU A 830 41.51 -10.63 -1.35
CA LEU A 830 42.48 -11.30 -0.48
C LEU A 830 42.02 -11.23 0.97
N VAL A 831 42.02 -12.37 1.66
CA VAL A 831 41.65 -12.46 3.08
C VAL A 831 42.76 -13.15 3.86
N ALA A 832 43.29 -12.49 4.89
CA ALA A 832 44.26 -13.07 5.81
C ALA A 832 43.60 -13.37 7.15
N LEU A 833 43.52 -14.66 7.50
CA LEU A 833 42.96 -15.16 8.74
C LEU A 833 44.09 -15.56 9.68
N ASP A 834 44.33 -14.73 10.70
CA ASP A 834 45.46 -14.88 11.62
C ASP A 834 45.06 -15.64 12.88
N GLY A 835 45.77 -16.72 13.22
CA GLY A 835 45.65 -17.46 14.47
C GLY A 835 44.54 -18.52 14.49
N LEU A 836 44.56 -19.47 13.55
CA LEU A 836 43.61 -20.59 13.52
C LEU A 836 43.58 -21.44 14.79
N ASP A 837 44.67 -21.44 15.58
CA ASP A 837 44.76 -22.17 16.83
C ASP A 837 43.67 -21.76 17.83
N ALA A 838 43.17 -20.52 17.75
CA ALA A 838 42.16 -19.99 18.67
C ALA A 838 40.73 -20.49 18.38
N VAL A 839 40.46 -20.99 17.17
CA VAL A 839 39.14 -21.50 16.76
C VAL A 839 39.08 -23.03 16.73
N ALA A 840 40.23 -23.70 16.75
CA ALA A 840 40.30 -25.15 16.76
C ALA A 840 39.70 -25.73 18.04
N GLY A 841 38.86 -26.75 17.91
CA GLY A 841 38.12 -27.36 19.02
C GLY A 841 36.71 -26.77 19.21
N ASN A 842 36.43 -25.58 18.67
CA ASN A 842 35.08 -25.00 18.69
C ASN A 842 34.31 -25.36 17.42
N ARG A 843 33.36 -26.29 17.55
CA ARG A 843 32.59 -26.82 16.42
C ARG A 843 31.84 -25.73 15.63
N GLU A 844 31.28 -24.71 16.28
CA GLU A 844 30.50 -23.68 15.57
C GLU A 844 31.39 -22.76 14.72
N ASP A 845 32.54 -22.36 15.28
CA ASP A 845 33.53 -21.53 14.59
C ASP A 845 34.21 -22.31 13.45
N GLU A 846 34.49 -23.61 13.64
CA GLU A 846 35.00 -24.48 12.59
C GLU A 846 34.00 -24.65 11.43
N ILE A 847 32.69 -24.81 11.70
CA ILE A 847 31.66 -24.83 10.64
C ILE A 847 31.66 -23.49 9.89
N ALA A 848 31.72 -22.37 10.60
CA ALA A 848 31.75 -21.05 9.99
C ALA A 848 32.97 -20.85 9.08
N LEU A 849 34.15 -21.31 9.52
CA LEU A 849 35.39 -21.27 8.75
C LEU A 849 35.31 -22.20 7.52
N PHE A 850 34.72 -23.38 7.66
CA PHE A 850 34.49 -24.32 6.56
C PHE A 850 33.54 -23.75 5.51
N ASP A 851 32.41 -23.19 5.95
CA ASP A 851 31.43 -22.54 5.08
C ASP A 851 32.08 -21.37 4.33
N PHE A 852 32.88 -20.55 5.02
CA PHE A 852 33.63 -19.46 4.41
C PHE A 852 34.66 -19.97 3.39
N HIS A 853 35.46 -20.99 3.73
CA HIS A 853 36.45 -21.57 2.83
C HIS A 853 35.79 -22.00 1.49
N ASN A 854 34.62 -22.65 1.55
CA ASN A 854 33.91 -23.07 0.34
C ASN A 854 33.36 -21.86 -0.46
N ARG A 855 32.81 -20.84 0.22
CA ARG A 855 32.31 -19.62 -0.44
C ARG A 855 33.43 -18.82 -1.07
N ALA A 856 34.52 -18.59 -0.34
CA ALA A 856 35.72 -17.89 -0.83
C ALA A 856 36.30 -18.59 -2.06
N ARG A 857 36.34 -19.94 -2.06
CA ARG A 857 36.79 -20.71 -3.23
C ARG A 857 35.84 -20.60 -4.42
N ALA A 858 34.52 -20.53 -4.19
CA ALA A 858 33.55 -20.32 -5.25
C ALA A 858 33.58 -18.89 -5.82
N ALA A 859 34.02 -17.92 -5.03
CA ALA A 859 34.14 -16.51 -5.38
C ALA A 859 35.56 -16.10 -5.84
N ASP A 860 36.46 -17.06 -6.02
CA ASP A 860 37.85 -16.86 -6.45
C ASP A 860 38.66 -15.90 -5.54
N VAL A 861 38.36 -15.92 -4.24
CA VAL A 861 39.05 -15.12 -3.23
C VAL A 861 40.30 -15.85 -2.74
N THR A 862 41.46 -15.20 -2.74
CA THR A 862 42.68 -15.81 -2.18
C THR A 862 42.70 -15.71 -0.66
N VAL A 863 42.99 -16.82 0.02
CA VAL A 863 43.02 -16.87 1.49
C VAL A 863 44.40 -17.27 2.01
N LEU A 864 44.90 -16.47 2.97
CA LEU A 864 46.06 -16.79 3.80
C LEU A 864 45.55 -17.23 5.17
N TYR A 865 46.03 -18.39 5.63
CA TYR A 865 45.79 -18.88 6.98
C TYR A 865 47.09 -18.86 7.78
N THR A 866 47.05 -18.47 9.04
CA THR A 866 48.20 -18.65 9.95
C THR A 866 47.85 -19.56 11.11
N ALA A 867 48.81 -20.39 11.53
CA ALA A 867 48.66 -21.23 12.72
C ALA A 867 50.01 -21.63 13.32
N GLN A 868 50.01 -22.12 14.56
CA GLN A 868 51.23 -22.59 15.22
C GLN A 868 51.63 -24.01 14.84
N LYS A 869 50.65 -24.84 14.50
CA LYS A 869 50.82 -26.25 14.19
C LYS A 869 50.30 -26.56 12.80
N SER A 870 50.61 -27.76 12.31
CA SER A 870 50.04 -28.26 11.05
C SER A 870 48.53 -28.49 11.17
N PRO A 871 47.75 -28.47 10.06
CA PRO A 871 46.31 -28.73 10.09
C PRO A 871 45.93 -30.06 10.79
N GLY A 872 46.80 -31.08 10.69
CA GLY A 872 46.61 -32.37 11.34
C GLY A 872 46.75 -32.34 12.87
N GLU A 873 47.52 -31.39 13.40
CA GLU A 873 47.90 -31.28 14.81
C GLU A 873 47.20 -30.12 15.53
N LEU A 874 46.37 -29.34 14.83
CA LEU A 874 45.60 -28.22 15.40
C LEU A 874 44.51 -28.65 16.38
N GLY A 875 44.08 -29.92 16.35
CA GLY A 875 42.94 -30.39 17.15
C GLY A 875 41.57 -30.06 16.55
N LEU A 876 41.46 -29.92 15.23
CA LEU A 876 40.20 -29.66 14.53
C LEU A 876 39.22 -30.82 14.65
N VAL A 877 38.00 -30.52 15.10
CA VAL A 877 36.91 -31.49 15.27
C VAL A 877 36.30 -31.88 13.92
N LEU A 878 36.25 -30.96 12.95
CA LEU A 878 35.73 -31.19 11.60
C LEU A 878 36.80 -31.77 10.66
N PRO A 879 36.65 -33.04 10.21
CA PRO A 879 37.58 -33.65 9.27
C PRO A 879 37.63 -32.94 7.91
N ASP A 880 36.49 -32.42 7.45
CA ASP A 880 36.39 -31.75 6.15
C ASP A 880 37.20 -30.45 6.13
N LEU A 881 37.11 -29.65 7.20
CA LEU A 881 37.92 -28.43 7.34
C LEU A 881 39.42 -28.76 7.37
N ARG A 882 39.81 -29.82 8.09
CA ARG A 882 41.20 -30.29 8.13
C ARG A 882 41.71 -30.66 6.74
N SER A 883 40.91 -31.38 5.96
CA SER A 883 41.22 -31.75 4.58
C SER A 883 41.38 -30.52 3.68
N ARG A 884 40.48 -29.53 3.82
CA ARG A 884 40.54 -28.26 3.08
C ARG A 884 41.80 -27.45 3.40
N LEU A 885 42.15 -27.31 4.68
CA LEU A 885 43.38 -26.61 5.08
C LEU A 885 44.65 -27.36 4.65
N GLY A 886 44.60 -28.70 4.60
CA GLY A 886 45.69 -29.53 4.10
C GLY A 886 45.95 -29.41 2.59
N GLN A 887 45.00 -28.85 1.83
CA GLN A 887 45.15 -28.59 0.39
C GLN A 887 45.85 -27.26 0.09
N CYS A 888 46.02 -26.39 1.09
CA CYS A 888 46.73 -25.12 0.94
C CYS A 888 48.25 -25.36 0.81
N VAL A 889 48.93 -24.47 0.09
CA VAL A 889 50.40 -24.47 0.01
C VAL A 889 50.96 -24.10 1.38
N ARG A 890 51.73 -25.00 1.97
CA ARG A 890 52.30 -24.83 3.32
C ARG A 890 53.62 -24.09 3.27
N VAL A 891 53.75 -23.05 4.10
CA VAL A 891 54.99 -22.29 4.30
C VAL A 891 55.34 -22.36 5.79
N LEU A 892 56.49 -22.97 6.12
CA LEU A 892 56.96 -23.14 7.49
C LEU A 892 57.94 -22.01 7.85
N LEU A 893 57.60 -21.22 8.86
CA LEU A 893 58.46 -20.20 9.45
C LEU A 893 59.26 -20.78 10.61
N GLN A 894 60.58 -20.61 10.56
CA GLN A 894 61.49 -21.05 11.59
C GLN A 894 61.75 -19.93 12.61
N PRO A 895 61.98 -20.26 13.89
CA PRO A 895 62.46 -19.29 14.88
C PRO A 895 63.80 -18.70 14.44
N LEU A 896 63.96 -17.39 14.63
CA LEU A 896 65.23 -16.72 14.37
C LEU A 896 66.30 -17.15 15.39
N ASP A 897 67.52 -17.30 14.91
CA ASP A 897 68.71 -17.44 15.74
C ASP A 897 69.06 -16.10 16.43
N GLU A 898 70.16 -16.08 17.17
CA GLU A 898 70.59 -14.85 17.88
C GLU A 898 70.96 -13.72 16.93
N GLU A 899 71.66 -14.02 15.84
CA GLU A 899 72.02 -13.04 14.81
C GLU A 899 70.79 -12.51 14.07
N GLY A 900 69.84 -13.38 13.71
CA GLY A 900 68.57 -12.98 13.09
C GLY A 900 67.74 -12.07 14.00
N ARG A 901 67.71 -12.34 15.31
CA ARG A 901 67.03 -11.47 16.28
C ARG A 901 67.73 -10.12 16.42
N ALA A 902 69.06 -10.09 16.44
CA ALA A 902 69.85 -8.85 16.42
C ALA A 902 69.55 -8.03 15.17
N ALA A 903 69.50 -8.67 14.00
CA ALA A 903 69.17 -8.03 12.74
C ALA A 903 67.77 -7.40 12.74
N VAL A 904 66.75 -8.06 13.33
CA VAL A 904 65.40 -7.49 13.46
C VAL A 904 65.39 -6.24 14.36
N LEU A 905 66.09 -6.27 15.49
CA LEU A 905 66.18 -5.11 16.39
C LEU A 905 66.91 -3.95 15.72
N ARG A 906 68.01 -4.24 15.01
CA ARG A 906 68.80 -3.27 14.26
C ARG A 906 67.97 -2.60 13.15
N GLU A 907 67.27 -3.39 12.35
CA GLU A 907 66.42 -2.87 11.27
C GLU A 907 65.27 -2.01 11.82
N ARG A 908 64.59 -2.46 12.89
CA ARG A 908 63.50 -1.70 13.53
C ARG A 908 63.99 -0.40 14.14
N ALA A 909 65.14 -0.40 14.82
CA ALA A 909 65.74 0.81 15.37
C ALA A 909 66.10 1.80 14.26
N LEU A 910 66.75 1.33 13.19
CA LEU A 910 67.13 2.15 12.04
C LEU A 910 65.91 2.79 11.35
N ARG A 911 64.85 2.02 11.09
CA ARG A 911 63.61 2.53 10.47
C ARG A 911 62.88 3.57 11.33
N ARG A 912 63.07 3.54 12.64
CA ARG A 912 62.50 4.52 13.58
C ARG A 912 63.42 5.71 13.84
N GLY A 913 64.63 5.71 13.30
CA GLY A 913 65.63 6.74 13.59
C GLY A 913 66.21 6.66 15.01
N LEU A 914 66.07 5.50 15.66
CA LEU A 914 66.55 5.27 17.02
C LEU A 914 68.06 5.02 17.01
N ALA A 915 68.83 5.89 17.66
CA ALA A 915 70.27 5.75 17.82
C ALA A 915 70.59 4.77 18.98
N ILE A 916 70.76 3.50 18.63
CA ILE A 916 71.20 2.43 19.53
C ILE A 916 72.57 1.90 19.09
N ASP A 917 73.49 1.77 20.03
CA ASP A 917 74.82 1.24 19.74
C ASP A 917 74.78 -0.29 19.65
N GLU A 918 75.65 -0.89 18.81
CA GLU A 918 75.67 -2.34 18.58
C GLU A 918 75.89 -3.15 19.87
N ALA A 919 76.81 -2.68 20.73
CA ALA A 919 77.05 -3.27 22.05
C ALA A 919 75.80 -3.24 22.97
N ALA A 920 74.86 -2.31 22.74
CA ALA A 920 73.61 -2.24 23.48
C ALA A 920 72.60 -3.29 22.99
N ILE A 921 72.57 -3.60 21.69
CA ILE A 921 71.74 -4.68 21.12
C ILE A 921 72.23 -6.04 21.63
N GLU A 922 73.54 -6.30 21.58
CA GLU A 922 74.15 -7.53 22.12
C GLU A 922 73.89 -7.68 23.63
N TRP A 923 74.00 -6.57 24.38
CA TRP A 923 73.71 -6.57 25.80
C TRP A 923 72.22 -6.88 26.08
N LEU A 924 71.29 -6.33 25.30
CA LEU A 924 69.85 -6.64 25.43
C LEU A 924 69.55 -8.12 25.18
N LEU A 925 70.13 -8.71 24.12
CA LEU A 925 69.91 -10.12 23.77
C LEU A 925 70.47 -11.09 24.82
N SER A 926 71.57 -10.73 25.48
CA SER A 926 72.19 -11.54 26.54
C SER A 926 71.52 -11.39 27.91
N HIS A 927 70.86 -10.25 28.19
CA HIS A 927 70.30 -9.95 29.52
C HIS A 927 68.76 -9.96 29.59
N THR A 928 68.05 -10.18 28.48
CA THR A 928 66.58 -10.21 28.44
C THR A 928 66.04 -11.48 27.77
N GLY A 929 64.71 -11.68 27.81
CA GLY A 929 64.08 -12.91 27.31
C GLY A 929 64.38 -13.18 25.84
N ARG A 930 64.54 -14.46 25.47
CA ARG A 930 64.90 -14.88 24.10
C ARG A 930 63.77 -14.75 23.08
N GLU A 931 62.54 -14.45 23.52
CA GLU A 931 61.38 -14.30 22.65
C GLU A 931 61.37 -12.96 21.91
N LEU A 932 61.32 -13.01 20.58
CA LEU A 932 61.34 -11.82 19.72
C LEU A 932 60.20 -10.82 20.02
N GLY A 933 59.00 -11.31 20.33
CA GLY A 933 57.86 -10.43 20.67
C GLY A 933 58.08 -9.60 21.94
N GLY A 934 58.75 -10.20 22.94
CA GLY A 934 59.13 -9.49 24.16
C GLY A 934 60.23 -8.46 23.92
N LEU A 935 61.20 -8.80 23.06
CA LEU A 935 62.29 -7.90 22.66
C LEU A 935 61.78 -6.69 21.87
N ILE A 936 60.81 -6.87 20.97
CA ILE A 936 60.19 -5.76 20.22
C ILE A 936 59.44 -4.82 21.18
N THR A 937 58.62 -5.36 22.09
CA THR A 937 57.92 -4.56 23.11
C THR A 937 58.92 -3.82 24.03
N LEU A 938 60.06 -4.44 24.33
CA LEU A 938 61.13 -3.81 25.09
C LEU A 938 61.77 -2.65 24.32
N LEU A 939 62.05 -2.83 23.03
CA LEU A 939 62.58 -1.78 22.18
C LEU A 939 61.62 -0.60 22.07
N ASP A 940 60.31 -0.85 21.94
CA ASP A 940 59.26 0.18 21.93
C ASP A 940 59.22 1.01 23.22
N TRP A 941 59.42 0.37 24.37
CA TRP A 941 59.50 1.05 25.66
C TRP A 941 60.80 1.85 25.81
N LEU A 942 61.94 1.26 25.45
CA LEU A 942 63.24 1.91 25.52
C LEU A 942 63.34 3.14 24.61
N ASP A 943 62.69 3.12 23.45
CA ASP A 943 62.56 4.26 22.55
C ASP A 943 61.89 5.45 23.27
N ARG A 944 60.78 5.20 23.98
CA ARG A 944 60.09 6.24 24.77
C ARG A 944 60.95 6.79 25.90
N GLU A 945 61.64 5.92 26.64
CA GLU A 945 62.51 6.35 27.75
C GLU A 945 63.74 7.12 27.24
N SER A 946 64.32 6.69 26.11
CA SER A 946 65.42 7.37 25.44
C SER A 946 65.03 8.77 24.98
N LEU A 947 63.82 8.92 24.42
CA LEU A 947 63.24 10.21 24.03
C LEU A 947 62.95 11.10 25.23
N ALA A 948 62.38 10.54 26.30
CA ALA A 948 62.08 11.28 27.54
C ALA A 948 63.37 11.79 28.21
N ALA A 949 64.41 10.95 28.25
CA ALA A 949 65.71 11.30 28.79
C ALA A 949 66.58 12.13 27.81
N LYS A 950 66.19 12.24 26.53
CA LYS A 950 66.98 12.84 25.43
C LYS A 950 68.41 12.27 25.34
N ARG A 951 68.58 10.98 25.63
CA ARG A 951 69.87 10.27 25.65
C ARG A 951 69.86 9.12 24.66
N ARG A 952 71.00 8.82 24.04
CA ARG A 952 71.16 7.64 23.18
C ARG A 952 71.09 6.35 24.01
N ILE A 953 70.61 5.28 23.40
CA ILE A 953 70.53 3.95 24.04
C ILE A 953 71.92 3.32 24.02
N THR A 954 72.55 3.30 25.19
CA THR A 954 73.88 2.73 25.45
C THR A 954 73.80 1.72 26.59
N VAL A 955 74.79 0.84 26.75
CA VAL A 955 74.80 -0.16 27.84
C VAL A 955 74.60 0.46 29.24
N PRO A 956 75.24 1.60 29.60
CA PRO A 956 74.99 2.27 30.88
C PRO A 956 73.56 2.79 31.05
N PHE A 957 72.96 3.31 29.97
CA PHE A 957 71.57 3.77 29.97
C PHE A 957 70.61 2.60 30.18
N LEU A 958 70.85 1.48 29.51
CA LEU A 958 70.05 0.26 29.66
C LEU A 958 70.11 -0.29 31.09
N ARG A 959 71.29 -0.32 31.72
CA ARG A 959 71.43 -0.74 33.12
C ARG A 959 70.63 0.15 34.05
N GLN A 960 70.78 1.47 33.92
CA GLN A 960 70.05 2.44 34.73
C GLN A 960 68.53 2.25 34.63
N VAL A 961 68.01 2.20 33.40
CA VAL A 961 66.57 2.18 33.13
C VAL A 961 65.93 0.83 33.46
N LEU A 962 66.67 -0.28 33.33
CA LEU A 962 66.16 -1.60 33.71
C LEU A 962 66.28 -1.89 35.21
N GLU A 963 67.23 -1.27 35.92
CA GLU A 963 67.37 -1.35 37.39
C GLU A 963 66.33 -0.48 38.13
N GLU A 964 65.94 0.67 37.58
CA GLU A 964 64.87 1.52 38.11
C GLU A 964 63.46 0.89 37.96
N GLY A 965 63.35 -0.19 37.18
CA GLY A 965 62.19 -1.08 37.10
C GLY A 965 61.16 -0.69 36.03
N ARG A 966 60.75 -1.68 35.22
CA ARG A 966 59.60 -1.53 34.31
C ARG A 966 58.33 -1.24 35.11
N PRO A 967 57.54 -0.19 34.79
CA PRO A 967 56.19 -0.11 35.32
C PRO A 967 55.39 -1.33 34.81
N ARG A 968 54.83 -2.11 35.74
CA ARG A 968 53.85 -3.16 35.41
C ARG A 968 52.57 -2.46 34.96
N TYR A 969 52.35 -2.39 33.65
CA TYR A 969 51.05 -2.13 33.06
C TYR A 969 50.44 -3.43 32.56
#